data_AF-A0ABD3T0C8-F1
#
_entry.id   AF-A0ABD3T0C8-F1
#
_cell.length_a   1.000
_cell.length_b   1.000
_cell.length_c   1.000
_cell.angle_alpha   90.00
_cell.angle_beta   90.00
_cell.angle_gamma   90.00
#
_symmetry.space_group_name_H-M   'P 1'
#
loop_
_entity.id
_entity.type
_entity.pdbx_description
1 polymer ?
#
loop_
_entity_poly.entity_id
_entity_poly.type
_entity_poly.pdbx_seq_one_letter_code
_entity_poly.pdbx_strand_id
1 'polypeptide(L)'
;MAKTPTFLIWVLVLCFCTAITNAEKAIYKDPKQPMNNRIKDLMNRMTLEEKIGQMTQIDRTVASAGVMKKYYIDPRWGRCYESYSEDPKVVKTMTEIIPGLQGDSPAKSKGVIACAKHYVGDGGTTKGINENNTVATRHNLLSIHMPAYFDSIIKGVSTIMISYSSWNGLKMHANRDLITGYLKKTQRFRGFVISDWEGIDRITSPPHLNYTYSILTGVNAGIDMIMVPYNYAEFIDGLTNLVKNNFIPISRIDDAVKRILRVKFTMGLFEHPLADYSMTKHLGSQTVDPETEIVYCEKPDAGEVKMGKFSYAIVVVGEPPYAETFGDNLNLTIPEPGPSTITNVCGSVKCVVVLITGRPVVIQPYVAEIDALVAAWLPGSEGQGVADVLFGDYGFTGKLSRTWFKTVDQLPMNVGDKHYDPLAERVIYKDPKQPMNNRIKDLINRMTLEEKIGQMTQIDRSVATPQVIKKDPQLVKRIGTATALEVRATGINYAFAPCIAVCRDPRWGRCYESYSEDHEVVKSMTEIIPGLQGDAPANSKGVPYLGGPQKVIASAKHYVGDGGTTRGINENNTVVTRHELLSIHMPAYYHAIIKGVSTVMVSYSSWNGVKMHSNHELITGFLKNTLRFRGIVISDWQGLDRMTYPPHTNYTHSILASTTILDAVKNTVDHETEVVFNESPDAGYVKTNNFSYAIVVVGEPPYAETNGDNLNLTISEPGPSIITNVCGSVKCVVVLITGRPVVIQPYIAQIDALVAAWLPGSEGQGVADVLFGDYGFTGKLPRTWFKTVDQLPMNVGDEHYDPLFPFGYGLTTKSVKAN
;
A
#
# COMPACT_ATOMS: atom_id res chain seq x y z
N MET A 1 -81.69 25.40 -41.52
CA MET A 1 -81.47 25.87 -42.91
C MET A 1 -80.19 26.71 -42.96
N ALA A 2 -79.82 27.19 -44.15
CA ALA A 2 -78.86 28.26 -44.43
C ALA A 2 -78.98 29.50 -43.49
N LYS A 3 -78.00 30.41 -43.33
CA LYS A 3 -76.63 30.54 -43.91
C LYS A 3 -75.75 31.52 -43.09
N THR A 4 -74.48 31.64 -43.49
CA THR A 4 -73.52 32.76 -43.33
C THR A 4 -74.05 34.12 -43.91
N PRO A 5 -73.40 35.31 -43.79
CA PRO A 5 -71.95 35.54 -43.74
C PRO A 5 -71.39 36.71 -42.88
N THR A 6 -70.11 36.98 -43.15
CA THR A 6 -69.07 37.85 -42.56
C THR A 6 -69.17 39.36 -42.95
N PHE A 7 -68.04 40.08 -42.80
CA PHE A 7 -67.67 41.44 -43.27
C PHE A 7 -67.92 42.62 -42.29
N LEU A 8 -66.99 43.60 -42.10
CA LEU A 8 -65.59 43.72 -42.56
C LEU A 8 -64.74 44.78 -41.79
N ILE A 9 -63.41 44.56 -41.77
CA ILE A 9 -62.26 45.53 -41.76
C ILE A 9 -62.28 46.84 -40.95
N TRP A 10 -61.29 46.92 -40.05
CA TRP A 10 -60.34 48.02 -39.73
C TRP A 10 -60.87 49.45 -39.47
N VAL A 11 -60.09 50.22 -38.69
CA VAL A 11 -59.19 51.30 -39.18
C VAL A 11 -58.56 52.01 -37.98
N LEU A 12 -57.22 52.16 -38.02
CA LEU A 12 -56.34 53.06 -37.24
C LEU A 12 -56.61 53.25 -35.71
N VAL A 13 -55.76 52.78 -34.79
CA VAL A 13 -54.36 53.17 -34.50
C VAL A 13 -54.24 54.51 -33.72
N LEU A 14 -53.44 54.48 -32.64
CA LEU A 14 -52.97 55.58 -31.77
C LEU A 14 -54.01 56.33 -30.89
N CYS A 15 -54.02 56.01 -29.59
CA CYS A 15 -53.40 56.91 -28.60
C CYS A 15 -53.08 56.23 -27.24
N PHE A 16 -52.30 56.92 -26.40
CA PHE A 16 -51.52 56.39 -25.27
C PHE A 16 -52.28 55.95 -23.99
N CYS A 17 -51.89 54.76 -23.50
CA CYS A 17 -51.52 54.42 -22.12
C CYS A 17 -52.22 55.03 -20.88
N THR A 18 -53.09 54.23 -20.25
CA THR A 18 -52.99 53.83 -18.81
C THR A 18 -53.33 52.33 -18.73
N ALA A 19 -52.49 51.43 -18.19
CA ALA A 19 -52.33 51.14 -16.76
C ALA A 19 -53.70 50.91 -16.05
N ILE A 20 -54.02 49.76 -15.44
CA ILE A 20 -53.20 48.63 -14.96
C ILE A 20 -53.87 47.29 -15.35
N THR A 21 -53.08 46.29 -15.78
CA THR A 21 -53.57 44.91 -15.92
C THR A 21 -53.41 44.12 -14.63
N ASN A 22 -54.51 43.61 -14.07
CA ASN A 22 -54.45 42.61 -13.01
C ASN A 22 -53.95 41.27 -13.57
N ALA A 23 -52.66 40.98 -13.40
CA ALA A 23 -52.11 39.66 -13.70
C ALA A 23 -52.55 38.65 -12.62
N GLU A 24 -53.30 37.61 -13.00
CA GLU A 24 -53.59 36.51 -12.09
C GLU A 24 -52.30 35.90 -11.53
N LYS A 25 -52.20 35.83 -10.21
CA LYS A 25 -51.03 35.27 -9.52
C LYS A 25 -51.02 33.75 -9.68
N ALA A 26 -50.26 33.24 -10.65
CA ALA A 26 -50.16 31.82 -10.97
C ALA A 26 -49.81 30.97 -9.71
N ILE A 27 -50.78 30.18 -9.26
CA ILE A 27 -50.74 29.44 -7.98
C ILE A 27 -49.62 28.39 -8.00
N TYR A 28 -49.34 27.79 -9.16
CA TYR A 28 -48.25 26.81 -9.30
C TYR A 28 -46.86 27.37 -8.97
N LYS A 29 -46.67 28.69 -9.09
CA LYS A 29 -45.40 29.38 -8.77
C LYS A 29 -45.27 29.75 -7.29
N ASP A 30 -46.32 29.66 -6.47
CA ASP A 30 -46.23 29.96 -5.04
C ASP A 30 -45.78 28.72 -4.24
N PRO A 31 -44.57 28.71 -3.64
CA PRO A 31 -44.05 27.53 -2.96
C PRO A 31 -44.78 27.18 -1.66
N LYS A 32 -45.63 28.08 -1.13
CA LYS A 32 -46.38 27.86 0.13
C LYS A 32 -47.69 27.08 -0.06
N GLN A 33 -48.09 26.82 -1.31
CA GLN A 33 -49.32 26.10 -1.63
C GLN A 33 -49.13 24.57 -1.66
N PRO A 34 -50.13 23.76 -1.26
CA PRO A 34 -50.04 22.30 -1.34
C PRO A 34 -49.72 21.81 -2.76
N MET A 35 -48.83 20.82 -2.88
CA MET A 35 -48.29 20.38 -4.17
C MET A 35 -49.39 20.03 -5.19
N ASN A 36 -50.46 19.34 -4.76
CA ASN A 36 -51.56 18.95 -5.64
C ASN A 36 -52.36 20.17 -6.17
N ASN A 37 -52.48 21.25 -5.40
CA ASN A 37 -53.10 22.49 -5.87
C ASN A 37 -52.22 23.21 -6.90
N ARG A 38 -50.90 23.19 -6.68
CA ARG A 38 -49.91 23.75 -7.63
C ARG A 38 -49.87 22.97 -8.94
N ILE A 39 -49.89 21.64 -8.88
CA ILE A 39 -49.99 20.77 -10.05
C ILE A 39 -51.31 21.01 -10.80
N LYS A 40 -52.43 21.14 -10.08
CA LYS A 40 -53.75 21.39 -10.69
C LYS A 40 -53.84 22.75 -11.38
N ASP A 41 -53.27 23.81 -10.81
CA ASP A 41 -53.19 25.13 -11.47
C ASP A 41 -52.31 25.10 -12.72
N LEU A 42 -51.16 24.41 -12.68
CA LEU A 42 -50.32 24.22 -13.87
C LEU A 42 -51.03 23.41 -14.96
N MET A 43 -51.62 22.27 -14.60
CA MET A 43 -52.36 21.40 -15.53
C MET A 43 -53.59 22.08 -16.13
N ASN A 44 -54.24 23.01 -15.42
CA ASN A 44 -55.33 23.81 -15.98
C ASN A 44 -54.84 24.90 -16.95
N ARG A 45 -53.60 25.38 -16.82
CA ARG A 45 -53.02 26.45 -17.67
C ARG A 45 -52.30 25.94 -18.91
N MET A 46 -51.81 24.71 -18.93
CA MET A 46 -51.21 24.09 -20.13
C MET A 46 -52.26 23.81 -21.21
N THR A 47 -51.93 24.08 -22.47
CA THR A 47 -52.72 23.67 -23.65
C THR A 47 -52.72 22.14 -23.82
N LEU A 48 -53.58 21.64 -24.72
CA LEU A 48 -53.61 20.21 -25.05
C LEU A 48 -52.32 19.74 -25.73
N GLU A 49 -51.73 20.59 -26.59
CA GLU A 49 -50.48 20.30 -27.29
C GLU A 49 -49.27 20.31 -26.36
N GLU A 50 -49.21 21.24 -25.39
CA GLU A 50 -48.16 21.21 -24.34
C GLU A 50 -48.26 19.98 -23.43
N LYS A 51 -49.49 19.48 -23.17
CA LYS A 51 -49.71 18.24 -22.42
C LYS A 51 -49.22 17.01 -23.20
N ILE A 52 -49.51 16.95 -24.50
CA ILE A 52 -49.05 15.87 -25.40
C ILE A 52 -47.53 15.95 -25.61
N GLY A 53 -46.96 17.16 -25.69
CA GLY A 53 -45.52 17.42 -25.83
C GLY A 53 -44.65 16.98 -24.63
N GLN A 54 -45.25 16.57 -23.51
CA GLN A 54 -44.54 15.91 -22.40
C GLN A 54 -44.50 14.37 -22.55
N MET A 55 -45.01 13.79 -23.65
CA MET A 55 -45.27 12.34 -23.76
C MET A 55 -44.82 11.65 -25.07
N THR A 56 -43.91 12.23 -25.88
CA THR A 56 -43.42 11.57 -27.12
C THR A 56 -41.99 12.00 -27.53
N GLN A 57 -41.30 11.23 -28.40
CA GLN A 57 -39.86 11.37 -28.68
C GLN A 57 -39.46 11.02 -30.14
N ILE A 58 -38.50 11.77 -30.71
CA ILE A 58 -37.62 11.50 -31.90
C ILE A 58 -38.24 11.59 -33.33
N ASP A 59 -37.48 12.20 -34.26
CA ASP A 59 -37.31 11.72 -35.65
C ASP A 59 -35.79 11.62 -36.01
N ARG A 60 -35.45 10.93 -37.10
CA ARG A 60 -34.16 10.26 -37.38
C ARG A 60 -33.43 10.77 -38.64
N THR A 61 -33.94 11.80 -39.33
CA THR A 61 -33.65 12.05 -40.76
C THR A 61 -32.40 12.87 -41.14
N VAL A 62 -31.65 13.47 -40.20
CA VAL A 62 -30.49 14.35 -40.53
C VAL A 62 -29.15 13.98 -39.87
N ALA A 63 -29.04 12.82 -39.22
CA ALA A 63 -27.79 12.33 -38.62
C ALA A 63 -27.14 11.25 -39.51
N SER A 64 -26.13 11.62 -40.31
CA SER A 64 -25.40 10.65 -41.15
C SER A 64 -24.36 9.87 -40.34
N ALA A 65 -24.49 8.55 -40.34
CA ALA A 65 -23.70 7.68 -39.46
C ALA A 65 -22.18 7.75 -39.75
N GLY A 66 -21.76 8.06 -40.98
CA GLY A 66 -20.35 8.21 -41.34
C GLY A 66 -19.59 9.32 -40.59
N VAL A 67 -20.28 10.34 -40.06
CA VAL A 67 -19.64 11.45 -39.30
C VAL A 67 -19.42 11.08 -37.83
N MET A 68 -20.18 10.11 -37.30
CA MET A 68 -19.97 9.60 -35.93
C MET A 68 -18.90 8.49 -35.87
N LYS A 69 -18.63 7.80 -36.98
CA LYS A 69 -17.86 6.54 -37.08
C LYS A 69 -16.33 6.65 -37.23
N LYS A 70 -15.64 7.59 -36.58
CA LYS A 70 -14.20 7.79 -36.88
C LYS A 70 -13.24 7.77 -35.69
N TYR A 71 -13.75 7.81 -34.44
CA TYR A 71 -12.92 8.11 -33.27
C TYR A 71 -13.33 7.24 -32.08
N TYR A 72 -12.34 6.54 -31.51
CA TYR A 72 -12.53 5.21 -30.92
C TYR A 72 -11.39 4.88 -29.96
N ILE A 73 -11.64 3.96 -29.03
CA ILE A 73 -10.57 3.45 -28.16
C ILE A 73 -9.89 2.27 -28.85
N ASP A 74 -8.73 2.54 -29.43
CA ASP A 74 -7.94 1.60 -30.22
C ASP A 74 -7.04 0.74 -29.30
N PRO A 75 -7.17 -0.61 -29.29
CA PRO A 75 -6.37 -1.46 -28.40
C PRO A 75 -4.87 -1.42 -28.69
N ARG A 76 -4.44 -0.88 -29.84
CA ARG A 76 -3.02 -0.64 -30.15
C ARG A 76 -2.32 0.28 -29.13
N TRP A 77 -3.09 1.07 -28.37
CA TRP A 77 -2.58 1.95 -27.30
C TRP A 77 -1.99 1.19 -26.11
N GLY A 78 -0.77 1.56 -25.73
CA GLY A 78 -0.04 0.97 -24.61
C GLY A 78 -0.60 1.26 -23.21
N ARG A 79 -1.67 2.04 -23.10
CA ARG A 79 -2.41 2.28 -21.84
C ARG A 79 -3.85 1.73 -21.88
N CYS A 80 -4.18 0.87 -22.85
CA CYS A 80 -5.53 0.30 -23.01
C CYS A 80 -6.03 -0.42 -21.73
N TYR A 81 -5.13 -1.03 -20.94
CA TYR A 81 -5.46 -1.68 -19.67
C TYR A 81 -5.90 -0.70 -18.57
N GLU A 82 -5.60 0.60 -18.67
CA GLU A 82 -6.10 1.63 -17.74
C GLU A 82 -7.56 2.03 -18.04
N SER A 83 -8.11 1.63 -19.19
CA SER A 83 -9.47 1.96 -19.62
C SER A 83 -10.45 0.84 -19.30
N TYR A 84 -11.34 1.07 -18.31
CA TYR A 84 -12.36 0.11 -17.86
C TYR A 84 -13.20 -0.53 -18.97
N SER A 85 -13.39 0.15 -20.11
CA SER A 85 -14.15 -0.37 -21.26
C SER A 85 -13.88 0.43 -22.54
N GLU A 86 -14.45 0.00 -23.65
CA GLU A 86 -14.72 0.84 -24.83
C GLU A 86 -16.08 1.55 -24.80
N ASP A 87 -17.09 1.00 -24.09
CA ASP A 87 -18.39 1.67 -23.94
C ASP A 87 -18.28 2.76 -22.84
N PRO A 88 -18.48 4.06 -23.17
CA PRO A 88 -18.44 5.12 -22.18
C PRO A 88 -19.45 4.94 -21.05
N LYS A 89 -20.54 4.17 -21.24
CA LYS A 89 -21.50 3.86 -20.17
C LYS A 89 -20.86 3.06 -19.03
N VAL A 90 -20.00 2.10 -19.35
CA VAL A 90 -19.27 1.31 -18.34
C VAL A 90 -18.24 2.19 -17.63
N VAL A 91 -17.51 3.02 -18.38
CA VAL A 91 -16.57 3.99 -17.79
C VAL A 91 -17.28 4.97 -16.85
N LYS A 92 -18.50 5.44 -17.20
CA LYS A 92 -19.34 6.23 -16.28
C LYS A 92 -19.65 5.47 -14.99
N THR A 93 -20.08 4.22 -15.05
CA THR A 93 -20.39 3.45 -13.84
C THR A 93 -19.19 3.22 -12.93
N MET A 94 -17.97 3.11 -13.48
CA MET A 94 -16.76 2.95 -12.66
C MET A 94 -16.29 4.25 -11.95
N THR A 95 -16.96 5.40 -12.17
CA THR A 95 -16.67 6.64 -11.44
C THR A 95 -17.03 6.60 -9.95
N GLU A 96 -17.60 5.51 -9.42
CA GLU A 96 -17.79 5.33 -7.96
C GLU A 96 -16.47 5.29 -7.17
N ILE A 97 -15.32 5.11 -7.83
CA ILE A 97 -14.01 5.28 -7.19
C ILE A 97 -13.80 6.70 -6.62
N ILE A 98 -14.49 7.72 -7.15
CA ILE A 98 -14.35 9.12 -6.71
C ILE A 98 -14.94 9.36 -5.31
N PRO A 99 -16.23 9.06 -5.02
CA PRO A 99 -16.74 9.10 -3.64
C PRO A 99 -16.04 8.09 -2.74
N GLY A 100 -15.59 6.93 -3.26
CA GLY A 100 -14.77 5.97 -2.50
C GLY A 100 -13.44 6.55 -1.98
N LEU A 101 -12.81 7.44 -2.74
CA LEU A 101 -11.57 8.13 -2.35
C LEU A 101 -11.81 9.39 -1.50
N GLN A 102 -12.79 10.23 -1.88
CA GLN A 102 -13.00 11.55 -1.26
C GLN A 102 -13.98 11.53 -0.08
N GLY A 103 -14.84 10.51 0.01
CA GLY A 103 -16.05 10.50 0.85
C GLY A 103 -17.23 11.27 0.21
N ASP A 104 -18.45 10.94 0.62
CA ASP A 104 -19.70 11.42 -0.01
C ASP A 104 -20.03 12.90 0.21
N SER A 105 -19.27 13.62 1.03
CA SER A 105 -19.53 15.04 1.32
C SER A 105 -18.25 15.82 1.67
N PRO A 106 -17.96 16.94 0.97
CA PRO A 106 -16.68 17.67 1.05
C PRO A 106 -16.54 18.56 2.29
N ALA A 107 -17.11 18.16 3.43
CA ALA A 107 -17.12 18.95 4.66
C ALA A 107 -16.76 18.14 5.93
N LYS A 108 -16.69 16.79 5.87
CA LYS A 108 -16.48 15.91 7.04
C LYS A 108 -15.87 14.53 6.68
N SER A 109 -14.82 14.45 5.86
CA SER A 109 -14.20 13.16 5.49
C SER A 109 -12.70 13.10 5.79
N LYS A 110 -12.22 11.88 6.12
CA LYS A 110 -10.81 11.51 6.18
C LYS A 110 -10.33 10.96 4.82
N GLY A 111 -10.82 11.53 3.73
CA GLY A 111 -10.59 11.07 2.35
C GLY A 111 -9.37 11.73 1.70
N VAL A 112 -8.98 11.20 0.54
CA VAL A 112 -7.92 11.77 -0.32
C VAL A 112 -8.54 12.43 -1.55
N ILE A 113 -7.93 13.52 -2.05
CA ILE A 113 -8.44 14.21 -3.24
C ILE A 113 -8.29 13.33 -4.50
N ALA A 114 -9.40 13.13 -5.21
CA ALA A 114 -9.41 12.33 -6.43
C ALA A 114 -9.03 13.17 -7.66
N CYS A 115 -8.51 12.50 -8.69
CA CYS A 115 -8.17 13.06 -9.98
C CYS A 115 -8.85 12.28 -11.11
N ALA A 116 -9.73 12.94 -11.88
CA ALA A 116 -10.22 12.37 -13.13
C ALA A 116 -9.24 12.72 -14.26
N LYS A 117 -8.73 11.70 -14.97
CA LYS A 117 -7.67 11.86 -15.97
C LYS A 117 -7.85 10.93 -17.18
N HIS A 118 -7.33 11.26 -18.36
CA HIS A 118 -6.62 12.50 -18.72
C HIS A 118 -7.49 13.33 -19.68
N TYR A 119 -7.82 14.57 -19.29
CA TYR A 119 -8.84 15.40 -19.94
C TYR A 119 -8.30 15.98 -21.27
N VAL A 120 -8.87 15.67 -22.43
CA VAL A 120 -9.97 14.72 -22.69
C VAL A 120 -9.79 14.12 -24.07
N GLY A 121 -10.10 12.82 -24.22
CA GLY A 121 -9.90 12.07 -25.46
C GLY A 121 -8.51 11.44 -25.57
N ASP A 122 -7.82 11.24 -24.44
CA ASP A 122 -6.59 10.47 -24.32
C ASP A 122 -6.70 9.07 -24.95
N GLY A 123 -7.75 8.33 -24.65
CA GLY A 123 -8.01 7.03 -25.27
C GLY A 123 -8.49 7.08 -26.73
N GLY A 124 -8.62 8.26 -27.36
CA GLY A 124 -9.19 8.44 -28.70
C GLY A 124 -8.16 8.65 -29.83
N THR A 125 -6.88 8.43 -29.57
CA THR A 125 -5.79 8.88 -30.46
C THR A 125 -5.74 8.13 -31.78
N THR A 126 -5.23 8.81 -32.82
CA THR A 126 -5.05 8.22 -34.15
C THR A 126 -4.14 6.99 -34.10
N LYS A 127 -4.69 5.83 -34.49
CA LYS A 127 -4.08 4.48 -34.41
C LYS A 127 -3.73 4.01 -32.98
N GLY A 128 -4.32 4.61 -31.95
CA GLY A 128 -3.99 4.32 -30.55
C GLY A 128 -2.60 4.79 -30.11
N ILE A 129 -1.88 5.57 -30.91
CA ILE A 129 -0.54 6.03 -30.54
C ILE A 129 -0.64 6.97 -29.32
N ASN A 130 0.15 6.72 -28.28
CA ASN A 130 0.17 7.50 -27.05
C ASN A 130 0.51 8.98 -27.31
N GLU A 131 -0.04 9.88 -26.49
CA GLU A 131 0.16 11.35 -26.57
C GLU A 131 -0.22 12.04 -27.92
N ASN A 132 -0.74 11.29 -28.89
CA ASN A 132 -0.93 11.73 -30.27
C ASN A 132 -2.24 12.55 -30.45
N ASN A 133 -2.59 12.83 -31.71
CA ASN A 133 -3.78 13.58 -32.09
C ASN A 133 -5.04 12.70 -32.09
N THR A 134 -5.94 12.99 -31.16
CA THR A 134 -7.36 12.63 -31.20
C THR A 134 -8.07 13.66 -32.07
N VAL A 135 -8.08 13.42 -33.39
CA VAL A 135 -9.04 14.10 -34.25
C VAL A 135 -10.44 13.69 -33.76
N ALA A 136 -11.42 14.59 -33.65
CA ALA A 136 -12.80 14.24 -33.31
C ALA A 136 -13.79 15.35 -33.65
N THR A 137 -15.01 15.00 -34.08
CA THR A 137 -16.10 15.98 -34.09
C THR A 137 -16.43 16.39 -32.64
N ARG A 138 -16.94 17.61 -32.44
CA ARG A 138 -17.35 18.04 -31.09
C ARG A 138 -18.48 17.17 -30.53
N HIS A 139 -19.33 16.60 -31.38
CA HIS A 139 -20.36 15.65 -30.93
C HIS A 139 -19.71 14.38 -30.36
N ASN A 140 -18.83 13.73 -31.12
CA ASN A 140 -18.20 12.46 -30.72
C ASN A 140 -17.32 12.63 -29.47
N LEU A 141 -16.57 13.74 -29.36
CA LEU A 141 -15.80 14.04 -28.15
C LEU A 141 -16.70 14.15 -26.91
N LEU A 142 -17.88 14.76 -27.06
CA LEU A 142 -18.84 14.96 -25.97
C LEU A 142 -19.71 13.73 -25.67
N SER A 143 -19.94 12.83 -26.64
CA SER A 143 -20.72 11.59 -26.46
C SER A 143 -19.88 10.38 -26.05
N ILE A 144 -18.58 10.35 -26.36
CA ILE A 144 -17.66 9.23 -26.06
C ILE A 144 -16.70 9.58 -24.93
N HIS A 145 -15.91 10.64 -25.05
CA HIS A 145 -14.79 10.89 -24.12
C HIS A 145 -15.14 11.80 -22.92
N MET A 146 -16.17 12.65 -23.05
CA MET A 146 -16.63 13.55 -21.98
C MET A 146 -17.62 12.95 -20.94
N PRO A 147 -18.46 11.93 -21.20
CA PRO A 147 -19.53 11.53 -20.27
C PRO A 147 -19.07 11.17 -18.85
N ALA A 148 -17.91 10.52 -18.71
CA ALA A 148 -17.35 10.21 -17.39
C ALA A 148 -16.95 11.47 -16.62
N TYR A 149 -16.45 12.52 -17.28
CA TYR A 149 -16.12 13.80 -16.63
C TYR A 149 -17.36 14.52 -16.08
N PHE A 150 -18.52 14.39 -16.72
CA PHE A 150 -19.76 14.93 -16.16
C PHE A 150 -20.11 14.26 -14.82
N ASP A 151 -20.09 12.93 -14.77
CA ASP A 151 -20.40 12.18 -13.55
C ASP A 151 -19.34 12.44 -12.45
N SER A 152 -18.06 12.51 -12.81
CA SER A 152 -16.97 12.90 -11.90
C SER A 152 -17.17 14.29 -11.29
N ILE A 153 -17.64 15.27 -12.07
CA ILE A 153 -17.92 16.63 -11.60
C ILE A 153 -19.18 16.65 -10.71
N ILE A 154 -20.20 15.86 -11.03
CA ILE A 154 -21.40 15.67 -10.19
C ILE A 154 -21.02 15.03 -8.84
N LYS A 155 -20.11 14.06 -8.85
CA LYS A 155 -19.49 13.43 -7.67
C LYS A 155 -18.42 14.28 -6.98
N GLY A 156 -18.27 15.54 -7.39
CA GLY A 156 -17.42 16.52 -6.71
C GLY A 156 -15.92 16.23 -6.79
N VAL A 157 -15.42 15.62 -7.88
CA VAL A 157 -13.97 15.37 -8.06
C VAL A 157 -13.16 16.65 -7.83
N SER A 158 -12.10 16.55 -7.02
CA SER A 158 -11.33 17.74 -6.59
C SER A 158 -10.38 18.26 -7.67
N THR A 159 -9.81 17.35 -8.47
CA THR A 159 -8.80 17.67 -9.49
C THR A 159 -9.11 17.01 -10.83
N ILE A 160 -8.69 17.64 -11.91
CA ILE A 160 -8.75 17.10 -13.28
C ILE A 160 -7.39 17.32 -13.93
N MET A 161 -6.76 16.25 -14.41
CA MET A 161 -5.46 16.29 -15.08
C MET A 161 -5.65 16.36 -16.59
N ILE A 162 -4.91 17.26 -17.26
CA ILE A 162 -4.98 17.45 -18.71
C ILE A 162 -4.11 16.44 -19.45
N SER A 163 -4.66 15.82 -20.49
CA SER A 163 -3.96 14.84 -21.35
C SER A 163 -2.85 15.46 -22.21
N TYR A 164 -1.77 14.71 -22.44
CA TYR A 164 -0.77 15.03 -23.47
C TYR A 164 -1.33 15.11 -24.89
N SER A 165 -2.47 14.47 -25.17
CA SER A 165 -3.05 14.37 -26.51
C SER A 165 -3.40 15.74 -27.11
N SER A 166 -3.59 15.76 -28.44
CA SER A 166 -4.20 16.90 -29.14
C SER A 166 -5.64 16.58 -29.51
N TRP A 167 -6.55 17.56 -29.42
CA TRP A 167 -7.86 17.48 -30.06
C TRP A 167 -7.85 18.26 -31.39
N ASN A 168 -8.07 17.57 -32.51
CA ASN A 168 -8.00 18.15 -33.87
C ASN A 168 -6.71 18.95 -34.15
N GLY A 169 -5.58 18.48 -33.61
CA GLY A 169 -4.26 19.13 -33.74
C GLY A 169 -3.91 20.13 -32.64
N LEU A 170 -4.89 20.64 -31.88
CA LEU A 170 -4.63 21.52 -30.73
C LEU A 170 -4.31 20.70 -29.47
N LYS A 171 -3.07 20.78 -28.98
CA LYS A 171 -2.62 20.16 -27.71
C LYS A 171 -3.58 20.50 -26.57
N MET A 172 -3.99 19.50 -25.78
CA MET A 172 -4.98 19.70 -24.74
C MET A 172 -4.52 20.66 -23.64
N HIS A 173 -3.23 20.67 -23.26
CA HIS A 173 -2.65 21.69 -22.37
C HIS A 173 -2.76 23.13 -22.87
N ALA A 174 -2.89 23.34 -24.19
CA ALA A 174 -3.13 24.64 -24.80
C ALA A 174 -4.62 24.95 -25.04
N ASN A 175 -5.53 24.00 -24.78
CA ASN A 175 -6.91 24.08 -25.24
C ASN A 175 -7.81 24.92 -24.32
N ARG A 176 -7.74 26.25 -24.49
CA ARG A 176 -8.52 27.22 -23.71
C ARG A 176 -10.03 26.99 -23.78
N ASP A 177 -10.55 26.55 -24.91
CA ASP A 177 -12.00 26.38 -25.12
C ASP A 177 -12.54 25.14 -24.41
N LEU A 178 -11.75 24.07 -24.27
CA LEU A 178 -12.14 22.91 -23.46
C LEU A 178 -11.83 23.09 -21.97
N ILE A 179 -10.71 23.72 -21.59
CA ILE A 179 -10.34 23.91 -20.17
C ILE A 179 -11.14 25.06 -19.53
N THR A 180 -11.06 26.27 -20.10
CA THR A 180 -11.80 27.42 -19.56
C THR A 180 -13.23 27.51 -20.08
N GLY A 181 -13.43 27.35 -21.39
CA GLY A 181 -14.76 27.49 -22.02
C GLY A 181 -15.75 26.39 -21.62
N TYR A 182 -15.31 25.13 -21.66
CA TYR A 182 -16.18 24.00 -21.36
C TYR A 182 -16.12 23.59 -19.89
N LEU A 183 -14.99 23.10 -19.40
CA LEU A 183 -14.87 22.54 -18.05
C LEU A 183 -15.19 23.57 -16.96
N LYS A 184 -14.45 24.70 -16.91
CA LYS A 184 -14.61 25.70 -15.85
C LYS A 184 -15.90 26.52 -15.94
N LYS A 185 -16.38 26.86 -17.14
CA LYS A 185 -17.58 27.70 -17.35
C LYS A 185 -18.86 26.90 -17.59
N THR A 186 -18.85 25.96 -18.52
CA THR A 186 -20.06 25.22 -18.96
C THR A 186 -20.41 24.08 -17.99
N GLN A 187 -19.46 23.19 -17.69
CA GLN A 187 -19.60 22.15 -16.66
C GLN A 187 -19.46 22.70 -15.23
N ARG A 188 -19.14 24.00 -15.10
CA ARG A 188 -19.03 24.77 -13.83
C ARG A 188 -18.01 24.21 -12.83
N PHE A 189 -17.01 23.45 -13.27
CA PHE A 189 -16.01 22.82 -12.40
C PHE A 189 -15.32 23.84 -11.48
N ARG A 190 -15.32 23.54 -10.16
CA ARG A 190 -14.82 24.44 -9.09
C ARG A 190 -13.54 23.97 -8.40
N GLY A 191 -13.09 22.74 -8.66
CA GLY A 191 -11.75 22.28 -8.29
C GLY A 191 -10.65 22.97 -9.10
N PHE A 192 -9.44 22.44 -9.01
CA PHE A 192 -8.29 22.92 -9.78
C PHE A 192 -7.89 21.96 -10.90
N VAL A 193 -7.38 22.52 -12.00
CA VAL A 193 -6.89 21.78 -13.16
C VAL A 193 -5.37 21.61 -13.03
N ILE A 194 -4.87 20.37 -13.17
CA ILE A 194 -3.44 20.07 -13.13
C ILE A 194 -2.92 19.65 -14.52
N SER A 195 -1.66 19.93 -14.84
CA SER A 195 -1.02 19.31 -16.01
C SER A 195 -0.63 17.87 -15.71
N ASP A 196 -0.58 17.02 -16.74
CA ASP A 196 0.30 15.85 -16.71
C ASP A 196 1.79 16.25 -16.54
N TRP A 197 2.64 15.26 -16.25
CA TRP A 197 4.09 15.39 -16.03
C TRP A 197 4.78 16.02 -17.25
N GLU A 198 5.40 17.19 -17.10
CA GLU A 198 6.03 17.95 -18.21
C GLU A 198 5.04 18.25 -19.37
N GLY A 199 3.74 18.22 -19.10
CA GLY A 199 2.73 18.28 -20.16
C GLY A 199 2.62 19.65 -20.83
N ILE A 200 3.06 20.73 -20.18
CA ILE A 200 3.19 22.04 -20.85
C ILE A 200 4.42 22.09 -21.75
N ASP A 201 5.51 21.41 -21.38
CA ASP A 201 6.73 21.29 -22.17
C ASP A 201 6.43 20.61 -23.51
N ARG A 202 5.57 19.58 -23.48
CA ARG A 202 5.06 18.84 -24.65
C ARG A 202 3.98 19.58 -25.46
N ILE A 203 3.77 20.89 -25.20
CA ILE A 203 3.05 21.79 -26.13
C ILE A 203 3.91 22.09 -27.37
N THR A 204 5.24 22.19 -27.22
CA THR A 204 6.15 22.41 -28.35
C THR A 204 6.67 21.09 -28.94
N SER A 205 7.20 21.15 -30.16
CA SER A 205 7.91 20.03 -30.81
C SER A 205 9.27 20.51 -31.33
N PRO A 206 10.41 20.01 -30.81
CA PRO A 206 10.51 19.11 -29.65
C PRO A 206 9.94 19.70 -28.36
N PRO A 207 9.67 18.88 -27.33
CA PRO A 207 9.28 19.35 -26.01
C PRO A 207 10.26 20.40 -25.46
N HIS A 208 9.76 21.32 -24.64
CA HIS A 208 10.52 22.36 -23.94
C HIS A 208 11.22 23.42 -24.84
N LEU A 209 11.23 23.27 -26.18
CA LEU A 209 11.86 24.18 -27.17
C LEU A 209 11.61 25.68 -26.92
N ASN A 210 10.41 26.03 -26.44
CA ASN A 210 10.10 27.40 -26.02
C ASN A 210 9.26 27.35 -24.73
N TYR A 211 9.94 27.11 -23.61
CA TYR A 211 9.27 26.96 -22.32
C TYR A 211 8.51 28.22 -21.87
N THR A 212 8.97 29.42 -22.24
CA THR A 212 8.21 30.67 -22.00
C THR A 212 6.85 30.65 -22.71
N TYR A 213 6.79 30.17 -23.97
CA TYR A 213 5.52 29.97 -24.68
C TYR A 213 4.67 28.87 -24.03
N SER A 214 5.27 27.78 -23.56
CA SER A 214 4.56 26.71 -22.82
C SER A 214 3.90 27.22 -21.53
N ILE A 215 4.62 27.99 -20.71
CA ILE A 215 4.08 28.62 -19.49
C ILE A 215 2.93 29.57 -19.85
N LEU A 216 3.17 30.50 -20.79
CA LEU A 216 2.18 31.48 -21.24
C LEU A 216 0.90 30.80 -21.74
N THR A 217 1.05 29.75 -22.55
CA THR A 217 -0.06 29.06 -23.21
C THR A 217 -0.83 28.18 -22.22
N GLY A 218 -0.16 27.37 -21.40
CA GLY A 218 -0.83 26.49 -20.42
C GLY A 218 -1.59 27.26 -19.33
N VAL A 219 -0.97 28.31 -18.79
CA VAL A 219 -1.60 29.14 -17.75
C VAL A 219 -2.77 29.95 -18.31
N ASN A 220 -2.67 30.50 -19.53
CA ASN A 220 -3.80 31.19 -20.16
C ASN A 220 -4.87 30.24 -20.74
N ALA A 221 -4.55 28.99 -21.08
CA ALA A 221 -5.56 27.99 -21.43
C ALA A 221 -6.51 27.72 -20.26
N GLY A 222 -5.95 27.67 -19.05
CA GLY A 222 -6.72 27.63 -17.81
C GLY A 222 -6.24 26.60 -16.80
N ILE A 223 -5.06 26.00 -16.98
CA ILE A 223 -4.45 25.10 -16.00
C ILE A 223 -4.17 25.91 -14.71
N ASP A 224 -4.30 25.28 -13.54
CA ASP A 224 -4.14 25.94 -12.24
C ASP A 224 -2.85 25.53 -11.53
N MET A 225 -2.45 24.26 -11.65
CA MET A 225 -1.23 23.69 -11.09
C MET A 225 -0.43 23.01 -12.20
N ILE A 226 0.88 23.25 -12.27
CA ILE A 226 1.76 22.63 -13.26
C ILE A 226 2.61 21.57 -12.55
N MET A 227 2.65 20.36 -13.10
CA MET A 227 3.51 19.27 -12.65
C MET A 227 4.89 19.44 -13.31
N VAL A 228 5.73 20.28 -12.69
CA VAL A 228 7.15 20.44 -13.05
C VAL A 228 7.97 19.56 -12.08
N PRO A 229 8.45 18.38 -12.51
CA PRO A 229 9.06 17.41 -11.62
C PRO A 229 10.48 17.77 -11.18
N TYR A 230 11.21 18.49 -12.03
CA TYR A 230 12.64 18.77 -11.86
C TYR A 230 12.94 20.27 -11.81
N ASN A 231 12.78 21.00 -12.91
CA ASN A 231 13.23 22.40 -13.01
C ASN A 231 12.19 23.45 -12.54
N TYR A 232 11.70 23.30 -11.31
CA TYR A 232 10.66 24.18 -10.76
C TYR A 232 11.08 25.66 -10.66
N ALA A 233 12.39 25.94 -10.54
CA ALA A 233 12.92 27.31 -10.46
C ALA A 233 12.69 28.09 -11.76
N GLU A 234 13.03 27.50 -12.91
CA GLU A 234 12.79 28.10 -14.24
C GLU A 234 11.31 28.39 -14.47
N PHE A 235 10.42 27.48 -14.05
CA PHE A 235 8.98 27.70 -14.13
C PHE A 235 8.52 28.91 -13.31
N ILE A 236 9.00 29.04 -12.07
CA ILE A 236 8.65 30.15 -11.17
C ILE A 236 9.15 31.47 -11.74
N ASP A 237 10.39 31.54 -12.22
CA ASP A 237 10.98 32.75 -12.80
C ASP A 237 10.29 33.15 -14.10
N GLY A 238 10.05 32.19 -15.01
CA GLY A 238 9.33 32.40 -16.26
C GLY A 238 7.90 32.89 -16.05
N LEU A 239 7.14 32.27 -15.15
CA LEU A 239 5.79 32.70 -14.78
C LEU A 239 5.81 34.09 -14.13
N THR A 240 6.74 34.35 -13.21
CA THR A 240 6.91 35.65 -12.54
C THR A 240 7.21 36.76 -13.55
N ASN A 241 8.06 36.48 -14.53
CA ASN A 241 8.40 37.42 -15.61
C ASN A 241 7.17 37.73 -16.50
N LEU A 242 6.40 36.71 -16.89
CA LEU A 242 5.18 36.86 -17.68
C LEU A 242 4.07 37.64 -16.95
N VAL A 243 3.95 37.48 -15.63
CA VAL A 243 3.00 38.26 -14.80
C VAL A 243 3.46 39.71 -14.63
N LYS A 244 4.75 39.94 -14.29
CA LYS A 244 5.31 41.30 -14.15
C LYS A 244 5.18 42.15 -15.43
N ASN A 245 5.26 41.52 -16.59
CA ASN A 245 5.10 42.17 -17.89
C ASN A 245 3.65 42.12 -18.45
N ASN A 246 2.67 41.73 -17.63
CA ASN A 246 1.23 41.67 -17.96
C ASN A 246 0.82 40.70 -19.10
N PHE A 247 1.71 39.80 -19.55
CA PHE A 247 1.35 38.73 -20.50
C PHE A 247 0.42 37.67 -19.89
N ILE A 248 0.48 37.50 -18.57
CA ILE A 248 -0.52 36.78 -17.78
C ILE A 248 -1.12 37.78 -16.77
N PRO A 249 -2.42 38.09 -16.83
CA PRO A 249 -3.02 39.03 -15.89
C PRO A 249 -3.11 38.42 -14.49
N ILE A 250 -2.92 39.23 -13.44
CA ILE A 250 -2.98 38.75 -12.04
C ILE A 250 -4.29 38.00 -11.73
N SER A 251 -5.42 38.41 -12.33
CA SER A 251 -6.71 37.74 -12.19
C SER A 251 -6.77 36.30 -12.72
N ARG A 252 -5.82 35.88 -13.59
CA ARG A 252 -5.65 34.47 -13.98
C ARG A 252 -4.96 33.68 -12.85
N ILE A 253 -3.94 34.27 -12.24
CA ILE A 253 -3.26 33.73 -11.06
C ILE A 253 -4.25 33.63 -9.89
N ASP A 254 -5.09 34.65 -9.69
CA ASP A 254 -6.14 34.65 -8.66
C ASP A 254 -7.15 33.52 -8.86
N ASP A 255 -7.62 33.23 -10.10
CA ASP A 255 -8.49 32.06 -10.34
C ASP A 255 -7.77 30.73 -10.03
N ALA A 256 -6.50 30.60 -10.40
CA ALA A 256 -5.70 29.40 -10.13
C ALA A 256 -5.48 29.17 -8.64
N VAL A 257 -4.93 30.18 -7.94
CA VAL A 257 -4.66 30.13 -6.50
C VAL A 257 -5.97 29.96 -5.72
N LYS A 258 -7.06 30.65 -6.10
CA LYS A 258 -8.40 30.48 -5.46
C LYS A 258 -9.03 29.11 -5.72
N ARG A 259 -8.55 28.33 -6.68
CA ARG A 259 -8.98 26.92 -6.88
C ARG A 259 -8.12 25.96 -6.08
N ILE A 260 -6.79 26.13 -6.09
CA ILE A 260 -5.87 25.34 -5.27
C ILE A 260 -6.19 25.53 -3.78
N LEU A 261 -6.32 26.78 -3.32
CA LEU A 261 -6.70 27.09 -1.95
C LEU A 261 -8.09 26.57 -1.61
N ARG A 262 -9.08 26.65 -2.53
CA ARG A 262 -10.40 26.04 -2.29
C ARG A 262 -10.24 24.57 -1.96
N VAL A 263 -9.53 23.79 -2.78
CA VAL A 263 -9.35 22.35 -2.53
C VAL A 263 -8.57 22.10 -1.24
N LYS A 264 -7.48 22.84 -0.99
CA LYS A 264 -6.70 22.74 0.26
C LYS A 264 -7.52 23.02 1.53
N PHE A 265 -8.35 24.06 1.55
CA PHE A 265 -9.27 24.33 2.66
C PHE A 265 -10.43 23.32 2.74
N THR A 266 -10.94 22.84 1.60
CA THR A 266 -12.04 21.86 1.56
C THR A 266 -11.61 20.51 2.11
N MET A 267 -10.35 20.11 1.90
CA MET A 267 -9.77 18.88 2.44
C MET A 267 -9.10 19.06 3.82
N GLY A 268 -9.24 20.23 4.45
CA GLY A 268 -8.71 20.48 5.81
C GLY A 268 -7.19 20.57 5.93
N LEU A 269 -6.45 20.88 4.85
CA LEU A 269 -4.97 20.87 4.88
C LEU A 269 -4.37 22.03 5.70
N PHE A 270 -5.09 23.12 5.93
CA PHE A 270 -4.58 24.20 6.79
C PHE A 270 -4.76 23.89 8.27
N GLU A 271 -5.74 23.04 8.57
CA GLU A 271 -6.14 22.57 9.89
C GLU A 271 -5.37 21.29 10.28
N HIS A 272 -5.04 20.44 9.29
CA HIS A 272 -4.25 19.23 9.41
C HIS A 272 -3.13 19.21 8.33
N PRO A 273 -2.08 20.05 8.46
CA PRO A 273 -1.01 20.18 7.46
C PRO A 273 0.05 19.07 7.52
N LEU A 274 0.15 18.36 8.64
CA LEU A 274 1.09 17.26 8.88
C LEU A 274 0.38 15.91 8.74
N ALA A 275 1.16 14.83 8.65
CA ALA A 275 0.59 13.49 8.71
C ALA A 275 -0.05 13.27 10.09
N ASP A 276 -1.37 13.04 10.10
CA ASP A 276 -2.10 12.50 11.25
C ASP A 276 -1.49 11.11 11.51
N TYR A 277 -0.67 10.89 12.54
CA TYR A 277 0.07 9.61 12.71
C TYR A 277 -0.86 8.48 13.17
N SER A 278 -1.92 8.80 13.89
CA SER A 278 -3.29 8.34 13.69
C SER A 278 -3.52 7.64 12.36
N MET A 279 -3.52 8.35 11.24
CA MET A 279 -3.81 7.84 9.90
C MET A 279 -2.71 6.99 9.29
N THR A 280 -1.60 6.71 9.98
CA THR A 280 -0.89 5.45 9.71
C THR A 280 -1.92 4.33 9.68
N LYS A 281 -2.94 4.38 10.56
CA LYS A 281 -4.22 3.62 10.55
C LYS A 281 -5.04 3.58 9.26
N HIS A 282 -4.50 3.95 8.10
CA HIS A 282 -5.08 3.64 6.79
C HIS A 282 -4.04 3.24 5.69
N LEU A 283 -2.83 2.74 6.07
CA LEU A 283 -1.80 2.09 5.24
C LEU A 283 -1.25 0.65 5.63
N GLY A 284 -2.02 -0.47 5.66
CA GLY A 284 -1.49 -1.84 6.04
C GLY A 284 -1.97 -2.73 7.28
N SER A 285 -3.17 -2.53 7.88
CA SER A 285 -3.78 -2.98 9.18
C SER A 285 -5.38 -2.67 9.57
N GLN A 286 -5.98 -2.03 10.67
CA GLN A 286 -7.33 -1.29 11.00
C GLN A 286 -7.64 -0.43 12.42
N THR A 287 -7.42 0.93 12.63
CA THR A 287 -7.50 1.93 13.84
C THR A 287 -6.45 1.98 15.06
N VAL A 288 -5.99 3.01 15.89
CA VAL A 288 -6.11 4.53 16.24
C VAL A 288 -4.94 5.17 17.18
N ASP A 289 -4.96 6.47 17.69
CA ASP A 289 -3.87 7.44 18.25
C ASP A 289 -4.47 8.72 19.05
N PRO A 290 -3.90 9.87 19.69
CA PRO A 290 -2.60 10.73 19.79
C PRO A 290 -2.13 11.27 21.26
N GLU A 291 -1.45 12.41 21.73
CA GLU A 291 -0.89 13.81 21.34
C GLU A 291 -0.05 14.64 22.48
N THR A 292 1.01 15.52 22.25
CA THR A 292 1.57 16.74 23.05
C THR A 292 2.96 17.37 22.51
N GLU A 293 3.49 18.56 22.94
CA GLU A 293 4.60 19.41 22.31
C GLU A 293 6.02 19.48 23.00
N ILE A 294 7.13 19.69 22.23
CA ILE A 294 8.58 19.72 22.64
C ILE A 294 9.44 20.76 21.84
N VAL A 295 10.62 21.21 22.34
CA VAL A 295 11.62 22.07 21.66
C VAL A 295 12.95 21.33 21.36
N TYR A 296 13.59 21.60 20.20
CA TYR A 296 14.78 20.87 19.68
C TYR A 296 15.98 21.79 19.32
N CYS A 297 17.21 21.26 19.39
CA CYS A 297 18.45 21.90 18.90
C CYS A 297 19.44 20.85 18.38
N GLU A 298 20.03 21.10 17.20
CA GLU A 298 20.83 20.10 16.45
C GLU A 298 22.35 20.20 16.71
N LYS A 299 22.86 21.37 17.14
CA LYS A 299 24.29 21.62 17.40
C LYS A 299 24.47 22.58 18.59
N PRO A 300 24.51 22.07 19.84
CA PRO A 300 24.64 22.92 21.02
C PRO A 300 26.06 23.51 21.13
N ASP A 301 26.17 24.85 21.12
CA ASP A 301 27.39 25.54 21.53
C ASP A 301 27.51 25.47 23.07
N ALA A 302 28.70 25.11 23.57
CA ALA A 302 29.02 25.08 24.99
C ALA A 302 28.88 26.46 25.67
N GLY A 303 28.87 27.56 24.91
CA GLY A 303 28.56 28.91 25.39
C GLY A 303 27.08 29.12 25.72
N GLU A 304 26.15 28.60 24.92
CA GLU A 304 24.71 28.84 25.12
C GLU A 304 24.12 28.00 26.26
N VAL A 305 24.50 26.71 26.35
CA VAL A 305 24.05 25.82 27.42
C VAL A 305 24.45 26.36 28.81
N LYS A 306 25.62 27.01 28.90
CA LYS A 306 26.15 27.63 30.13
C LYS A 306 25.46 28.95 30.53
N MET A 307 24.54 29.49 29.73
CA MET A 307 23.75 30.67 30.12
C MET A 307 22.56 30.36 31.04
N GLY A 308 22.38 29.11 31.49
CA GLY A 308 21.45 28.77 32.58
C GLY A 308 19.96 28.87 32.23
N LYS A 309 19.60 28.86 30.93
CA LYS A 309 18.20 28.89 30.46
C LYS A 309 17.44 27.57 30.61
N PHE A 310 18.13 26.47 30.91
CA PHE A 310 17.57 25.12 30.90
C PHE A 310 17.89 24.38 32.20
N SER A 311 16.88 23.76 32.82
CA SER A 311 17.06 23.00 34.07
C SER A 311 17.62 21.60 33.86
N TYR A 312 17.44 21.04 32.66
CA TYR A 312 17.86 19.71 32.25
C TYR A 312 18.28 19.73 30.77
N ALA A 313 19.14 18.80 30.37
CA ALA A 313 19.43 18.50 28.96
C ALA A 313 19.15 17.03 28.67
N ILE A 314 18.56 16.76 27.50
CA ILE A 314 18.40 15.42 26.94
C ILE A 314 19.36 15.32 25.76
N VAL A 315 20.38 14.46 25.88
CA VAL A 315 21.43 14.28 24.87
C VAL A 315 21.19 12.95 24.16
N VAL A 316 20.72 13.02 22.91
CA VAL A 316 20.47 11.82 22.09
C VAL A 316 21.73 11.47 21.29
N VAL A 317 22.24 10.27 21.48
CA VAL A 317 23.45 9.75 20.82
C VAL A 317 23.25 8.29 20.41
N GLY A 318 23.98 7.80 19.42
CA GLY A 318 23.76 6.44 18.93
C GLY A 318 24.75 5.95 17.88
N GLU A 319 24.53 4.72 17.44
CA GLU A 319 25.06 4.24 16.16
C GLU A 319 24.24 4.89 15.01
N PRO A 320 24.85 5.20 13.84
CA PRO A 320 24.08 5.63 12.67
C PRO A 320 23.12 4.52 12.22
N PRO A 321 22.00 4.84 11.53
CA PRO A 321 21.05 3.83 11.09
C PRO A 321 21.70 2.72 10.24
N TYR A 322 21.58 1.47 10.69
CA TYR A 322 22.03 0.29 9.97
C TYR A 322 20.92 -0.76 9.85
N ALA A 323 21.01 -1.58 8.82
CA ALA A 323 20.15 -2.74 8.59
C ALA A 323 20.99 -3.95 8.20
N GLU A 324 20.52 -5.15 8.56
CA GLU A 324 21.11 -6.44 8.18
C GLU A 324 22.65 -6.50 8.32
N THR A 325 23.35 -6.86 7.25
CA THR A 325 24.80 -7.06 7.16
C THR A 325 25.62 -5.79 7.32
N PHE A 326 25.06 -4.62 6.99
CA PHE A 326 25.70 -3.32 7.25
C PHE A 326 25.78 -3.00 8.75
N GLY A 327 25.05 -3.76 9.59
CA GLY A 327 25.12 -3.69 11.03
C GLY A 327 26.25 -4.51 11.67
N ASP A 328 26.93 -5.43 10.99
CA ASP A 328 27.93 -6.29 11.64
C ASP A 328 29.18 -5.47 12.08
N ASN A 329 29.34 -5.28 13.39
CA ASN A 329 30.30 -4.35 14.00
C ASN A 329 31.17 -5.08 15.03
N LEU A 330 32.48 -5.16 14.76
CA LEU A 330 33.43 -5.85 15.64
C LEU A 330 33.93 -5.00 16.82
N ASN A 331 33.77 -3.67 16.78
CA ASN A 331 34.36 -2.75 17.76
C ASN A 331 33.35 -2.16 18.76
N LEU A 332 32.07 -2.08 18.38
CA LEU A 332 30.94 -1.70 19.24
C LEU A 332 31.15 -0.38 20.03
N THR A 333 31.74 0.63 19.38
CA THR A 333 31.98 1.98 19.91
C THR A 333 30.96 3.00 19.37
N ILE A 334 30.65 4.03 20.15
CA ILE A 334 29.84 5.18 19.70
C ILE A 334 30.71 6.08 18.80
N PRO A 335 30.26 6.48 17.59
CA PRO A 335 31.00 7.37 16.71
C PRO A 335 30.85 8.86 17.08
N GLU A 336 31.81 9.69 16.66
CA GLU A 336 31.69 11.15 16.73
C GLU A 336 30.53 11.66 15.84
N PRO A 337 29.81 12.72 16.25
CA PRO A 337 30.08 13.60 17.39
C PRO A 337 29.54 13.11 18.74
N GLY A 338 29.13 11.84 18.88
CA GLY A 338 28.50 11.32 20.10
C GLY A 338 29.33 11.54 21.37
N PRO A 339 30.57 11.02 21.48
CA PRO A 339 31.44 11.24 22.63
C PRO A 339 31.67 12.72 22.95
N SER A 340 32.04 13.53 21.96
CA SER A 340 32.28 14.96 22.17
C SER A 340 31.02 15.73 22.59
N THR A 341 29.83 15.31 22.15
CA THR A 341 28.55 15.92 22.57
C THR A 341 28.23 15.62 24.04
N ILE A 342 28.45 14.37 24.50
CA ILE A 342 28.23 13.99 25.91
C ILE A 342 29.10 14.87 26.82
N THR A 343 30.42 14.91 26.58
CA THR A 343 31.36 15.65 27.44
C THR A 343 31.16 17.16 27.39
N ASN A 344 30.79 17.73 26.23
CA ASN A 344 30.53 19.17 26.12
C ASN A 344 29.25 19.62 26.84
N VAL A 345 28.18 18.81 26.81
CA VAL A 345 26.86 19.17 27.36
C VAL A 345 26.73 18.70 28.81
N CYS A 346 26.93 17.41 29.08
CA CYS A 346 26.58 16.82 30.37
C CYS A 346 27.47 17.28 31.53
N GLY A 347 28.72 17.67 31.26
CA GLY A 347 29.59 18.28 32.26
C GLY A 347 29.15 19.67 32.76
N SER A 348 28.04 20.24 32.26
CA SER A 348 27.61 21.62 32.56
C SER A 348 26.18 21.77 33.08
N VAL A 349 25.31 20.76 32.93
CA VAL A 349 23.88 20.80 33.31
C VAL A 349 23.37 19.39 33.60
N LYS A 350 22.29 19.22 34.36
CA LYS A 350 21.72 17.90 34.65
C LYS A 350 21.34 17.17 33.36
N CYS A 351 21.96 16.02 33.12
CA CYS A 351 22.01 15.42 31.78
C CYS A 351 21.45 14.00 31.74
N VAL A 352 20.43 13.80 30.91
CA VAL A 352 19.93 12.46 30.55
C VAL A 352 20.45 12.11 29.16
N VAL A 353 21.28 11.07 29.08
CA VAL A 353 21.76 10.55 27.79
C VAL A 353 20.80 9.47 27.30
N VAL A 354 20.20 9.69 26.13
CA VAL A 354 19.38 8.72 25.41
C VAL A 354 20.27 8.03 24.39
N LEU A 355 20.52 6.74 24.61
CA LEU A 355 21.43 5.93 23.79
C LEU A 355 20.61 5.06 22.82
N ILE A 356 20.72 5.40 21.53
CA ILE A 356 20.05 4.73 20.42
C ILE A 356 21.03 3.77 19.72
N THR A 357 21.02 2.49 20.10
CA THR A 357 21.89 1.44 19.55
C THR A 357 21.17 0.10 19.47
N GLY A 358 21.40 -0.70 18.43
CA GLY A 358 20.77 -2.04 18.30
C GLY A 358 21.31 -3.09 19.28
N ARG A 359 22.30 -2.75 20.10
CA ARG A 359 23.00 -3.65 21.03
C ARG A 359 23.77 -2.84 22.09
N PRO A 360 24.26 -3.48 23.17
CA PRO A 360 25.18 -2.83 24.10
C PRO A 360 26.46 -2.37 23.39
N VAL A 361 26.95 -1.20 23.77
CA VAL A 361 28.17 -0.57 23.22
C VAL A 361 29.11 -0.13 24.35
N VAL A 362 30.37 0.16 24.00
CA VAL A 362 31.40 0.66 24.94
C VAL A 362 31.08 2.10 25.37
N ILE A 363 30.20 2.23 26.37
CA ILE A 363 29.83 3.51 27.01
C ILE A 363 30.71 3.84 28.24
N GLN A 364 31.43 2.85 28.76
CA GLN A 364 32.15 2.91 30.05
C GLN A 364 33.03 4.16 30.30
N PRO A 365 33.72 4.76 29.30
CA PRO A 365 34.50 5.99 29.53
C PRO A 365 33.66 7.21 29.95
N TYR A 366 32.41 7.29 29.50
CA TYR A 366 31.57 8.49 29.63
C TYR A 366 30.58 8.44 30.80
N VAL A 367 30.39 7.26 31.42
CA VAL A 367 29.39 7.04 32.48
C VAL A 367 29.57 7.96 33.69
N ALA A 368 30.78 8.46 33.95
CA ALA A 368 31.06 9.39 35.05
C ALA A 368 30.52 10.82 34.82
N GLU A 369 30.15 11.17 33.58
CA GLU A 369 29.69 12.51 33.19
C GLU A 369 28.16 12.58 33.01
N ILE A 370 27.43 11.49 33.26
CA ILE A 370 26.00 11.31 32.93
C ILE A 370 25.18 11.10 34.20
N ASP A 371 24.12 11.89 34.42
CA ASP A 371 23.21 11.70 35.57
C ASP A 371 22.27 10.51 35.40
N ALA A 372 21.77 10.29 34.18
CA ALA A 372 20.93 9.15 33.84
C ALA A 372 21.17 8.68 32.40
N LEU A 373 21.26 7.36 32.21
CA LEU A 373 21.43 6.72 30.90
C LEU A 373 20.17 5.92 30.54
N VAL A 374 19.54 6.27 29.42
CA VAL A 374 18.36 5.60 28.89
C VAL A 374 18.74 4.84 27.62
N ALA A 375 18.85 3.52 27.73
CA ALA A 375 19.04 2.64 26.57
C ALA A 375 17.71 2.49 25.82
N ALA A 376 17.49 3.32 24.80
CA ALA A 376 16.29 3.34 23.97
C ALA A 376 16.29 2.26 22.87
N TRP A 377 17.41 1.54 22.71
CA TRP A 377 17.66 0.57 21.65
C TRP A 377 17.51 1.21 20.25
N LEU A 378 16.80 0.58 19.31
CA LEU A 378 16.36 1.22 18.07
C LEU A 378 14.83 1.42 18.15
N PRO A 379 14.32 2.60 18.56
CA PRO A 379 12.90 2.83 18.79
C PRO A 379 12.08 3.02 17.49
N GLY A 380 12.72 3.01 16.31
CA GLY A 380 12.06 3.29 15.03
C GLY A 380 11.57 4.74 14.98
N SER A 381 10.32 4.94 14.57
CA SER A 381 9.61 6.24 14.62
C SER A 381 9.17 6.63 16.03
N GLU A 382 9.17 5.71 16.99
CA GLU A 382 8.49 5.85 18.29
C GLU A 382 9.32 6.63 19.33
N GLY A 383 9.86 7.78 18.91
CA GLY A 383 10.54 8.72 19.81
C GLY A 383 9.65 9.21 20.95
N GLN A 384 8.32 9.24 20.74
CA GLN A 384 7.34 9.59 21.77
C GLN A 384 7.37 8.59 22.95
N GLY A 385 7.42 7.28 22.69
CA GLY A 385 7.49 6.27 23.77
C GLY A 385 8.78 6.36 24.61
N VAL A 386 9.84 6.97 24.07
CA VAL A 386 11.05 7.32 24.84
C VAL A 386 10.83 8.61 25.64
N ALA A 387 10.13 9.60 25.08
CA ALA A 387 9.74 10.84 25.75
C ALA A 387 8.81 10.58 26.96
N ASP A 388 7.77 9.77 26.81
CA ASP A 388 6.80 9.42 27.88
C ASP A 388 7.52 8.82 29.12
N VAL A 389 8.55 8.00 28.89
CA VAL A 389 9.39 7.41 29.94
C VAL A 389 10.35 8.44 30.56
N LEU A 390 10.83 9.42 29.78
CA LEU A 390 11.70 10.50 30.24
C LEU A 390 10.94 11.55 31.08
N PHE A 391 9.70 11.89 30.69
CA PHE A 391 8.87 12.88 31.37
C PHE A 391 8.04 12.30 32.53
N GLY A 392 7.92 10.97 32.60
CA GLY A 392 7.46 10.26 33.81
C GLY A 392 6.02 9.73 33.74
N ASP A 393 5.39 9.75 32.57
CA ASP A 393 4.09 9.13 32.32
C ASP A 393 4.14 7.60 32.57
N TYR A 394 5.32 7.00 32.42
CA TYR A 394 5.61 5.63 32.84
C TYR A 394 6.86 5.56 33.74
N GLY A 395 6.75 4.82 34.85
CA GLY A 395 7.87 4.62 35.78
C GLY A 395 8.96 3.68 35.25
N PHE A 396 10.22 3.95 35.59
CA PHE A 396 11.38 3.12 35.22
C PHE A 396 11.35 1.72 35.86
N THR A 397 10.63 0.78 35.23
CA THR A 397 10.63 -0.66 35.59
C THR A 397 11.46 -1.53 34.65
N GLY A 398 12.16 -0.92 33.68
CA GLY A 398 12.96 -1.60 32.68
C GLY A 398 14.11 -2.43 33.27
N LYS A 399 14.46 -3.52 32.59
CA LYS A 399 15.64 -4.35 32.90
C LYS A 399 16.34 -4.70 31.59
N LEU A 400 17.66 -4.82 31.62
CA LEU A 400 18.43 -5.17 30.44
C LEU A 400 18.00 -6.54 29.89
N SER A 401 17.73 -6.60 28.59
CA SER A 401 17.45 -7.82 27.81
C SER A 401 18.71 -8.65 27.55
N ARG A 402 19.88 -7.99 27.60
CA ARG A 402 21.21 -8.51 27.25
C ARG A 402 22.26 -8.06 28.27
N THR A 403 23.30 -8.88 28.48
CA THR A 403 24.44 -8.52 29.35
C THR A 403 25.25 -7.36 28.74
N TRP A 404 25.52 -6.30 29.51
CA TRP A 404 26.35 -5.16 29.09
C TRP A 404 27.82 -5.43 29.42
N PHE A 405 28.70 -5.35 28.41
CA PHE A 405 30.13 -5.60 28.53
C PHE A 405 30.93 -4.31 28.76
N LYS A 406 32.15 -4.42 29.31
CA LYS A 406 33.07 -3.29 29.51
C LYS A 406 34.04 -3.14 28.34
N THR A 407 34.53 -4.24 27.79
CA THR A 407 35.33 -4.28 26.55
C THR A 407 34.84 -5.39 25.62
N VAL A 408 35.15 -5.27 24.33
CA VAL A 408 34.76 -6.23 23.28
C VAL A 408 35.33 -7.63 23.53
N ASP A 409 36.52 -7.72 24.12
CA ASP A 409 37.26 -8.97 24.36
C ASP A 409 36.51 -9.96 25.26
N GLN A 410 35.49 -9.49 25.97
CA GLN A 410 34.63 -10.32 26.81
C GLN A 410 33.63 -11.17 26.00
N LEU A 411 33.49 -10.97 24.69
CA LEU A 411 32.38 -11.48 23.89
C LEU A 411 32.66 -12.82 23.16
N PRO A 412 31.75 -13.81 23.25
CA PRO A 412 30.38 -13.70 23.76
C PRO A 412 30.26 -13.90 25.29
N MET A 413 29.47 -13.05 25.93
CA MET A 413 28.91 -13.30 27.27
C MET A 413 27.44 -13.68 27.14
N ASN A 414 27.02 -14.75 27.83
CA ASN A 414 25.60 -15.11 27.98
C ASN A 414 25.30 -15.62 29.40
N VAL A 415 24.06 -15.43 29.85
CA VAL A 415 23.52 -16.06 31.06
C VAL A 415 23.70 -17.59 31.00
N GLY A 416 24.43 -18.14 31.97
CA GLY A 416 24.60 -19.59 32.19
C GLY A 416 25.88 -20.21 31.63
N ASP A 417 26.70 -19.47 30.87
CA ASP A 417 27.92 -20.01 30.26
C ASP A 417 29.00 -20.29 31.33
N LYS A 418 29.54 -21.52 31.34
CA LYS A 418 30.38 -22.04 32.43
C LYS A 418 31.86 -21.64 32.34
N HIS A 419 32.21 -20.35 32.39
CA HIS A 419 33.58 -19.96 32.71
C HIS A 419 33.71 -18.65 33.51
N TYR A 420 34.68 -18.65 34.43
CA TYR A 420 35.28 -17.55 35.19
C TYR A 420 34.66 -17.12 36.54
N ASP A 421 35.43 -17.40 37.60
CA ASP A 421 35.39 -16.88 38.98
C ASP A 421 36.88 -16.73 39.37
N PRO A 422 37.34 -15.57 39.89
CA PRO A 422 37.67 -15.54 41.33
C PRO A 422 37.56 -14.16 42.05
N LEU A 423 37.01 -14.18 43.28
CA LEU A 423 37.32 -13.25 44.42
C LEU A 423 36.88 -11.76 44.28
N ALA A 424 36.48 -11.01 45.32
CA ALA A 424 36.05 -11.23 46.71
C ALA A 424 34.98 -10.13 47.05
N GLU A 425 34.16 -10.10 48.12
CA GLU A 425 34.43 -10.24 49.56
C GLU A 425 33.30 -10.97 50.33
N ARG A 426 33.50 -11.23 51.64
CA ARG A 426 32.51 -11.87 52.53
C ARG A 426 31.83 -10.87 53.47
N VAL A 427 30.50 -10.91 53.55
CA VAL A 427 29.70 -10.12 54.53
C VAL A 427 29.28 -11.02 55.70
N ILE A 428 29.61 -10.62 56.93
CA ILE A 428 29.56 -11.48 58.13
C ILE A 428 28.14 -11.93 58.48
N TYR A 429 27.13 -11.05 58.39
CA TYR A 429 25.76 -11.44 58.73
C TYR A 429 25.19 -12.56 57.85
N LYS A 430 25.72 -12.75 56.63
CA LYS A 430 25.32 -13.81 55.70
C LYS A 430 26.03 -15.14 55.92
N ASP A 431 27.12 -15.21 56.71
CA ASP A 431 27.82 -16.47 56.99
C ASP A 431 27.04 -17.33 58.01
N PRO A 432 26.48 -18.50 57.63
CA PRO A 432 25.71 -19.34 58.55
C PRO A 432 26.55 -19.96 59.67
N LYS A 433 27.89 -19.95 59.58
CA LYS A 433 28.78 -20.55 60.58
C LYS A 433 29.16 -19.59 61.72
N GLN A 434 28.88 -18.30 61.57
CA GLN A 434 29.20 -17.29 62.60
C GLN A 434 28.18 -17.32 63.76
N PRO A 435 28.61 -17.06 65.01
CA PRO A 435 27.70 -16.95 66.15
C PRO A 435 26.59 -15.92 65.87
N MET A 436 25.33 -16.26 66.16
CA MET A 436 24.18 -15.45 65.76
C MET A 436 24.28 -13.99 66.24
N ASN A 437 24.79 -13.76 67.45
CA ASN A 437 24.99 -12.41 67.98
C ASN A 437 25.99 -11.58 67.16
N ASN A 438 27.05 -12.18 66.60
CA ASN A 438 28.00 -11.47 65.74
C ASN A 438 27.35 -11.10 64.40
N ARG A 439 26.53 -12.01 63.85
CA ARG A 439 25.78 -11.79 62.61
C ARG A 439 24.73 -10.68 62.77
N ILE A 440 23.99 -10.70 63.86
CA ILE A 440 23.02 -9.66 64.23
C ILE A 440 23.73 -8.32 64.43
N LYS A 441 24.89 -8.29 65.09
CA LYS A 441 25.64 -7.04 65.34
C LYS A 441 26.24 -6.44 64.06
N ASP A 442 26.73 -7.27 63.14
CA ASP A 442 27.16 -6.84 61.80
C ASP A 442 25.99 -6.27 60.97
N LEU A 443 24.80 -6.88 61.05
CA LEU A 443 23.60 -6.39 60.35
C LEU A 443 23.08 -5.07 60.97
N ILE A 444 22.89 -5.02 62.29
CA ILE A 444 22.35 -3.85 63.00
C ILE A 444 23.27 -2.62 62.85
N ASN A 445 24.58 -2.80 62.78
CA ASN A 445 25.52 -1.70 62.54
C ASN A 445 25.48 -1.16 61.10
N ARG A 446 24.92 -1.91 60.14
CA ARG A 446 24.82 -1.51 58.71
C ARG A 446 23.46 -0.91 58.35
N MET A 447 22.41 -1.21 59.10
CA MET A 447 21.06 -0.69 58.85
C MET A 447 20.91 0.77 59.31
N THR A 448 20.22 1.58 58.51
CA THR A 448 19.73 2.92 58.85
C THR A 448 18.66 2.88 59.95
N LEU A 449 18.22 4.05 60.42
CA LEU A 449 17.16 4.14 61.44
C LEU A 449 15.78 3.70 60.89
N GLU A 450 15.46 4.05 59.63
CA GLU A 450 14.20 3.65 58.99
C GLU A 450 14.14 2.14 58.74
N GLU A 451 15.23 1.52 58.27
CA GLU A 451 15.28 0.06 58.09
C GLU A 451 15.08 -0.71 59.41
N LYS A 452 15.60 -0.16 60.52
CA LYS A 452 15.38 -0.72 61.87
C LYS A 452 13.91 -0.63 62.30
N ILE A 453 13.24 0.48 62.00
CA ILE A 453 11.81 0.68 62.26
C ILE A 453 10.97 -0.24 61.36
N GLY A 454 11.33 -0.42 60.10
CA GLY A 454 10.62 -1.29 59.15
C GLY A 454 10.61 -2.77 59.54
N GLN A 455 11.60 -3.26 60.30
CA GLN A 455 11.58 -4.61 60.88
C GLN A 455 10.58 -4.77 62.05
N MET A 456 10.00 -3.69 62.57
CA MET A 456 9.00 -3.72 63.65
C MET A 456 7.56 -3.82 63.13
N THR A 457 7.36 -3.79 61.80
CA THR A 457 6.05 -3.96 61.15
C THR A 457 5.90 -5.35 60.54
N GLN A 458 4.85 -6.08 60.93
CA GLN A 458 4.55 -7.44 60.49
C GLN A 458 3.28 -7.44 59.63
N ILE A 459 3.39 -7.85 58.36
CA ILE A 459 2.25 -7.97 57.43
C ILE A 459 1.69 -9.40 57.42
N ASP A 460 0.38 -9.53 57.21
CA ASP A 460 -0.32 -10.81 57.31
C ASP A 460 -0.08 -11.73 56.10
N ARG A 461 -0.12 -13.04 56.34
CA ARG A 461 0.12 -14.08 55.34
C ARG A 461 -0.94 -14.13 54.22
N SER A 462 -2.15 -13.60 54.45
CA SER A 462 -3.24 -13.60 53.46
C SER A 462 -3.01 -12.70 52.25
N VAL A 463 -2.12 -11.70 52.34
CA VAL A 463 -1.82 -10.76 51.24
C VAL A 463 -0.52 -11.06 50.48
N ALA A 464 0.15 -12.17 50.78
CA ALA A 464 1.41 -12.57 50.14
C ALA A 464 1.19 -13.58 49.01
N THR A 465 1.04 -13.10 47.76
CA THR A 465 0.97 -13.94 46.54
C THR A 465 2.13 -13.65 45.57
N PRO A 466 2.44 -14.56 44.61
CA PRO A 466 3.53 -14.37 43.65
C PRO A 466 3.40 -13.19 42.67
N GLN A 467 2.35 -12.37 42.77
CA GLN A 467 2.14 -11.19 41.91
C GLN A 467 3.12 -10.05 42.20
N VAL A 468 3.79 -10.06 43.36
CA VAL A 468 4.87 -9.12 43.71
C VAL A 468 6.16 -9.37 42.89
N ILE A 469 6.24 -10.46 42.12
CA ILE A 469 7.39 -10.77 41.24
C ILE A 469 6.92 -11.23 39.87
N LYS A 470 7.03 -10.38 38.84
CA LYS A 470 7.15 -10.88 37.45
C LYS A 470 7.73 -9.90 36.43
N LYS A 471 8.49 -10.47 35.48
CA LYS A 471 8.54 -9.98 34.08
C LYS A 471 7.11 -10.09 33.54
N ASP A 472 6.61 -9.16 32.70
CA ASP A 472 5.22 -9.20 32.23
C ASP A 472 5.05 -9.69 30.77
N PRO A 473 4.95 -11.01 30.51
CA PRO A 473 4.50 -11.52 29.23
C PRO A 473 3.09 -11.06 28.82
N GLN A 474 2.22 -10.61 29.74
CA GLN A 474 0.96 -9.98 29.35
C GLN A 474 1.19 -8.56 28.83
N LEU A 475 2.26 -7.85 29.21
CA LEU A 475 2.68 -6.62 28.51
C LEU A 475 3.09 -6.96 27.09
N VAL A 476 3.84 -8.04 26.88
CA VAL A 476 4.22 -8.48 25.54
C VAL A 476 3.02 -9.04 24.74
N LYS A 477 1.96 -9.53 25.39
CA LYS A 477 0.65 -9.79 24.75
C LYS A 477 -0.16 -8.52 24.48
N ARG A 478 -0.05 -7.50 25.34
CA ARG A 478 -0.67 -6.18 25.13
C ARG A 478 0.03 -5.43 24.01
N ILE A 479 1.36 -5.41 23.95
CA ILE A 479 2.16 -4.98 22.80
C ILE A 479 1.79 -5.85 21.61
N GLY A 480 1.76 -7.17 21.71
CA GLY A 480 1.30 -8.02 20.60
C GLY A 480 -0.11 -7.73 20.14
N THR A 481 -0.99 -7.21 21.00
CA THR A 481 -2.35 -6.73 20.65
C THR A 481 -2.34 -5.31 20.13
N ALA A 482 -1.44 -4.46 20.64
CA ALA A 482 -1.19 -3.11 20.16
C ALA A 482 -0.57 -3.19 18.78
N THR A 483 0.39 -4.07 18.49
CA THR A 483 0.92 -4.47 17.18
C THR A 483 -0.03 -5.36 16.39
N ALA A 484 -0.96 -6.08 17.03
CA ALA A 484 -2.15 -6.57 16.33
C ALA A 484 -3.03 -5.39 15.90
N LEU A 485 -2.74 -4.16 16.37
CA LEU A 485 -3.23 -2.85 15.96
C LEU A 485 -2.14 -1.85 15.45
N GLU A 486 -0.82 -2.11 15.40
CA GLU A 486 0.10 -1.44 14.46
C GLU A 486 -0.02 -2.16 13.12
N VAL A 487 -0.35 -3.46 13.20
CA VAL A 487 -0.65 -4.36 12.09
C VAL A 487 -2.14 -4.83 12.09
N ARG A 488 -3.01 -4.27 12.96
CA ARG A 488 -4.42 -3.84 12.64
C ARG A 488 -4.86 -2.44 13.17
N ALA A 489 -4.10 -1.37 12.90
CA ALA A 489 -4.43 0.03 12.54
C ALA A 489 -4.70 0.34 11.02
N THR A 490 -4.03 -0.19 10.00
CA THR A 490 -3.88 0.41 8.68
C THR A 490 -4.57 -0.10 7.28
N GLY A 491 -5.28 -1.24 6.98
CA GLY A 491 -5.10 -2.05 5.68
C GLY A 491 -4.70 -3.60 5.67
N ILE A 492 -3.48 -4.02 5.19
CA ILE A 492 -2.75 -5.37 5.24
C ILE A 492 -3.07 -6.27 6.47
N ASN A 493 -2.87 -7.60 6.35
CA ASN A 493 -3.28 -8.63 7.32
C ASN A 493 -2.15 -9.43 8.04
N TYR A 494 -0.86 -9.14 7.81
CA TYR A 494 0.27 -10.04 8.14
C TYR A 494 1.44 -9.27 8.79
N ALA A 495 1.83 -9.66 10.01
CA ALA A 495 3.06 -9.21 10.64
C ALA A 495 4.19 -10.22 10.43
N PHE A 496 5.32 -9.78 9.86
CA PHE A 496 6.59 -10.54 9.83
C PHE A 496 7.32 -10.50 11.19
N ALA A 497 6.57 -10.78 12.25
CA ALA A 497 6.99 -10.77 13.65
C ALA A 497 6.16 -11.81 14.43
N PRO A 498 6.66 -12.35 15.56
CA PRO A 498 7.90 -11.99 16.25
C PRO A 498 9.16 -12.69 15.72
N CYS A 499 10.28 -11.96 15.77
CA CYS A 499 11.57 -12.62 15.84
C CYS A 499 11.73 -13.27 17.23
N ILE A 500 11.96 -14.58 17.24
CA ILE A 500 12.15 -15.42 18.43
C ILE A 500 13.47 -16.19 18.35
N ALA A 501 14.44 -15.61 17.65
CA ALA A 501 15.84 -15.97 17.79
C ALA A 501 16.34 -15.71 19.23
N VAL A 502 17.37 -16.44 19.63
CA VAL A 502 18.09 -16.26 20.90
C VAL A 502 19.48 -15.73 20.54
N CYS A 503 19.74 -14.44 20.75
CA CYS A 503 21.01 -13.80 20.37
C CYS A 503 22.16 -14.23 21.31
N ARG A 504 23.03 -15.13 20.85
CA ARG A 504 24.17 -15.67 21.62
C ARG A 504 25.48 -14.88 21.48
N ASP A 505 25.52 -13.89 20.57
CA ASP A 505 26.67 -13.02 20.32
C ASP A 505 26.19 -11.63 19.84
N PRO A 506 26.51 -10.51 20.53
CA PRO A 506 25.99 -9.19 20.17
C PRO A 506 26.65 -8.57 18.93
N ARG A 507 27.72 -9.19 18.38
CA ARG A 507 28.31 -8.76 17.10
C ARG A 507 27.30 -8.89 15.95
N TRP A 508 26.34 -9.81 16.08
CA TRP A 508 25.27 -10.06 15.12
C TRP A 508 24.42 -8.81 14.89
N GLY A 509 24.44 -8.27 13.66
CA GLY A 509 23.76 -7.04 13.28
C GLY A 509 22.24 -7.04 13.58
N ARG A 510 21.60 -8.21 13.65
CA ARG A 510 20.16 -8.36 13.97
C ARG A 510 19.86 -8.63 15.45
N CYS A 511 20.83 -8.52 16.37
CA CYS A 511 20.62 -8.85 17.79
C CYS A 511 19.50 -8.01 18.45
N TYR A 512 19.18 -6.80 17.92
CA TYR A 512 18.03 -6.00 18.34
C TYR A 512 16.67 -6.68 18.13
N GLU A 513 16.56 -7.62 17.18
CA GLU A 513 15.32 -8.38 16.95
C GLU A 513 15.06 -9.45 18.03
N SER A 514 16.07 -9.81 18.84
CA SER A 514 16.02 -10.93 19.77
C SER A 514 15.68 -10.47 21.20
N TYR A 515 14.57 -10.97 21.77
CA TYR A 515 14.14 -10.59 23.13
C TYR A 515 15.16 -10.88 24.25
N SER A 516 16.05 -11.88 24.12
CA SER A 516 17.14 -12.13 25.07
C SER A 516 18.17 -13.18 24.60
N GLU A 517 19.31 -13.22 25.30
CA GLU A 517 20.29 -14.33 25.29
C GLU A 517 19.83 -15.58 26.07
N ASP A 518 18.76 -15.45 26.87
CA ASP A 518 18.06 -16.50 27.65
C ASP A 518 16.86 -17.08 26.86
N HIS A 519 16.90 -18.39 26.55
CA HIS A 519 15.86 -19.06 25.77
C HIS A 519 14.51 -19.19 26.48
N GLU A 520 14.47 -19.27 27.82
CA GLU A 520 13.19 -19.29 28.56
C GLU A 520 12.54 -17.90 28.57
N VAL A 521 13.32 -16.81 28.52
CA VAL A 521 12.79 -15.47 28.28
C VAL A 521 12.20 -15.37 26.88
N VAL A 522 12.94 -15.71 25.82
CA VAL A 522 12.43 -15.64 24.44
C VAL A 522 11.16 -16.50 24.26
N LYS A 523 11.17 -17.73 24.81
CA LYS A 523 10.00 -18.61 24.88
C LYS A 523 8.81 -17.98 25.63
N SER A 524 9.04 -17.23 26.72
CA SER A 524 7.97 -16.50 27.40
C SER A 524 7.41 -15.34 26.57
N MET A 525 8.26 -14.63 25.80
CA MET A 525 7.83 -13.49 24.98
C MET A 525 7.01 -13.89 23.74
N THR A 526 6.91 -15.19 23.43
CA THR A 526 5.90 -15.71 22.48
C THR A 526 4.45 -15.40 22.87
N GLU A 527 4.15 -14.83 24.05
CA GLU A 527 2.84 -14.21 24.34
C GLU A 527 2.45 -13.08 23.37
N ILE A 528 3.41 -12.50 22.63
CA ILE A 528 3.11 -11.60 21.53
C ILE A 528 2.25 -12.27 20.43
N ILE A 529 2.34 -13.59 20.24
CA ILE A 529 1.62 -14.34 19.20
C ILE A 529 0.11 -14.36 19.44
N PRO A 530 -0.43 -14.78 20.60
CA PRO A 530 -1.85 -14.61 20.91
C PRO A 530 -2.25 -13.14 21.13
N GLY A 531 -1.28 -12.22 21.25
CA GLY A 531 -1.53 -10.80 21.05
C GLY A 531 -1.90 -10.52 19.60
N LEU A 532 -0.99 -10.84 18.66
CA LEU A 532 -1.08 -10.63 17.22
C LEU A 532 -2.29 -11.34 16.61
N GLN A 533 -2.52 -12.59 16.99
CA GLN A 533 -3.50 -13.50 16.41
C GLN A 533 -4.78 -13.70 17.23
N GLY A 534 -4.79 -13.38 18.53
CA GLY A 534 -5.82 -13.83 19.47
C GLY A 534 -5.52 -15.22 20.05
N ASP A 535 -6.23 -15.58 21.13
CA ASP A 535 -6.01 -16.84 21.85
C ASP A 535 -6.55 -18.07 21.09
N ALA A 536 -5.63 -18.94 20.66
CA ALA A 536 -5.97 -20.18 19.99
C ALA A 536 -6.76 -21.14 20.90
N PRO A 537 -7.85 -21.79 20.41
CA PRO A 537 -8.59 -22.79 21.16
C PRO A 537 -7.70 -23.95 21.63
N ALA A 538 -7.96 -24.47 22.84
CA ALA A 538 -7.09 -25.46 23.50
C ALA A 538 -6.78 -26.74 22.67
N ASN A 539 -7.63 -27.06 21.68
CA ASN A 539 -7.48 -28.23 20.81
C ASN A 539 -6.85 -27.93 19.44
N SER A 540 -6.51 -26.68 19.10
CA SER A 540 -6.01 -26.29 17.76
C SER A 540 -4.48 -26.30 17.62
N LYS A 541 -3.76 -27.09 18.44
CA LYS A 541 -2.28 -27.14 18.43
C LYS A 541 -1.74 -27.47 17.03
N GLY A 542 -0.88 -26.59 16.52
CA GLY A 542 -0.28 -26.72 15.18
C GLY A 542 -1.15 -26.23 14.02
N VAL A 543 -2.44 -25.96 14.24
CA VAL A 543 -3.33 -25.34 13.26
C VAL A 543 -3.15 -23.81 13.33
N PRO A 544 -3.03 -23.10 12.19
CA PRO A 544 -2.98 -21.63 12.18
C PRO A 544 -4.29 -21.07 12.76
N TYR A 545 -4.20 -20.04 13.61
CA TYR A 545 -5.36 -19.43 14.23
C TYR A 545 -5.40 -17.91 14.04
N LEU A 546 -6.58 -17.38 13.76
CA LEU A 546 -6.86 -15.95 13.68
C LEU A 546 -8.20 -15.64 14.35
N GLY A 547 -8.17 -15.00 15.53
CA GLY A 547 -9.32 -14.77 16.40
C GLY A 547 -10.25 -13.63 16.01
N GLY A 548 -10.18 -13.12 14.78
CA GLY A 548 -11.09 -12.09 14.27
C GLY A 548 -10.43 -11.02 13.39
N PRO A 549 -11.21 -10.03 12.90
CA PRO A 549 -10.74 -9.01 11.96
C PRO A 549 -9.75 -7.99 12.57
N GLN A 550 -9.66 -7.92 13.90
CA GLN A 550 -8.71 -7.08 14.64
C GLN A 550 -7.38 -7.81 14.96
N LYS A 551 -7.08 -8.88 14.22
CA LYS A 551 -5.89 -9.71 14.40
C LYS A 551 -5.13 -9.88 13.08
N VAL A 552 -3.82 -10.09 13.18
CA VAL A 552 -2.94 -10.47 12.07
C VAL A 552 -2.49 -11.92 12.21
N ILE A 553 -2.16 -12.54 11.09
CA ILE A 553 -1.28 -13.70 11.12
C ILE A 553 0.13 -13.25 11.54
N ALA A 554 0.76 -14.01 12.44
CA ALA A 554 2.09 -13.74 12.97
C ALA A 554 3.11 -14.73 12.41
N SER A 555 4.35 -14.26 12.20
CA SER A 555 5.49 -15.05 11.73
C SER A 555 6.53 -15.24 12.83
N ALA A 556 6.61 -16.47 13.36
CA ALA A 556 7.72 -16.86 14.21
C ALA A 556 9.00 -17.00 13.38
N LYS A 557 10.04 -16.19 13.66
CA LYS A 557 11.24 -16.10 12.80
C LYS A 557 12.56 -15.93 13.56
N HIS A 558 13.73 -16.21 12.97
CA HIS A 558 13.96 -16.98 11.75
C HIS A 558 14.32 -18.44 12.12
N TYR A 559 13.53 -19.38 11.62
CA TYR A 559 13.63 -20.79 11.92
C TYR A 559 14.82 -21.41 11.16
N VAL A 560 15.85 -21.94 11.81
CA VAL A 560 16.12 -21.96 13.26
C VAL A 560 17.63 -21.83 13.51
N GLY A 561 18.03 -21.19 14.61
CA GLY A 561 19.44 -21.01 14.99
C GLY A 561 20.08 -19.72 14.48
N ASP A 562 19.31 -18.79 13.92
CA ASP A 562 19.78 -17.53 13.32
C ASP A 562 20.56 -16.63 14.30
N GLY A 563 20.12 -16.55 15.57
CA GLY A 563 20.87 -15.83 16.63
C GLY A 563 22.08 -16.58 17.21
N GLY A 564 22.43 -17.75 16.65
CA GLY A 564 23.50 -18.63 17.11
C GLY A 564 24.72 -18.71 16.17
N THR A 565 24.84 -17.79 15.20
CA THR A 565 25.89 -17.87 14.18
C THR A 565 27.30 -17.72 14.75
N THR A 566 28.26 -18.37 14.11
CA THR A 566 29.66 -18.36 14.52
C THR A 566 30.23 -16.93 14.45
N ARG A 567 30.68 -16.43 15.62
CA ARG A 567 31.13 -15.04 15.89
C ARG A 567 30.07 -13.94 15.75
N GLY A 568 28.78 -14.29 15.70
CA GLY A 568 27.71 -13.31 15.47
C GLY A 568 27.87 -12.60 14.13
N ILE A 569 28.07 -13.35 13.05
CA ILE A 569 28.07 -12.82 11.68
C ILE A 569 26.72 -13.14 11.06
N ASN A 570 26.06 -12.17 10.42
CA ASN A 570 24.73 -12.40 9.85
C ASN A 570 24.75 -13.46 8.73
N GLU A 571 23.66 -14.23 8.59
CA GLU A 571 23.48 -15.32 7.59
C GLU A 571 24.51 -16.48 7.61
N ASN A 572 25.43 -16.50 8.57
CA ASN A 572 26.56 -17.42 8.64
C ASN A 572 26.16 -18.81 9.20
N ASN A 573 27.13 -19.68 9.46
CA ASN A 573 26.91 -21.03 9.97
C ASN A 573 26.77 -21.06 11.51
N THR A 574 25.66 -21.61 11.98
CA THR A 574 25.38 -21.97 13.37
C THR A 574 25.89 -23.39 13.60
N VAL A 575 27.02 -23.51 14.30
CA VAL A 575 27.74 -24.77 14.50
C VAL A 575 27.47 -25.29 15.92
N VAL A 576 26.43 -26.13 16.04
CA VAL A 576 25.96 -26.69 17.33
C VAL A 576 25.46 -28.12 17.14
N THR A 577 25.49 -28.93 18.19
CA THR A 577 24.87 -30.26 18.14
C THR A 577 23.36 -30.17 17.97
N ARG A 578 22.73 -31.25 17.50
CA ARG A 578 21.25 -31.34 17.43
C ARG A 578 20.61 -31.17 18.82
N HIS A 579 21.29 -31.59 19.89
CA HIS A 579 20.79 -31.40 21.25
C HIS A 579 20.72 -29.91 21.61
N GLU A 580 21.79 -29.15 21.38
CA GLU A 580 21.87 -27.71 21.66
C GLU A 580 20.91 -26.89 20.77
N LEU A 581 20.77 -27.24 19.49
CA LEU A 581 19.77 -26.62 18.61
C LEU A 581 18.35 -26.81 19.18
N LEU A 582 18.04 -28.01 19.67
CA LEU A 582 16.72 -28.35 20.21
C LEU A 582 16.49 -27.83 21.64
N SER A 583 17.52 -27.63 22.45
CA SER A 583 17.40 -27.12 23.82
C SER A 583 17.47 -25.59 23.93
N ILE A 584 18.21 -24.92 23.04
CA ILE A 584 18.41 -23.46 23.06
C ILE A 584 17.51 -22.75 22.05
N HIS A 585 17.53 -23.16 20.78
CA HIS A 585 16.91 -22.39 19.70
C HIS A 585 15.49 -22.84 19.32
N MET A 586 15.14 -24.12 19.54
CA MET A 586 13.82 -24.68 19.24
C MET A 586 12.67 -24.39 20.26
N PRO A 587 12.89 -24.18 21.58
CA PRO A 587 11.79 -24.10 22.56
C PRO A 587 10.75 -23.02 22.27
N ALA A 588 11.17 -21.87 21.74
CA ALA A 588 10.26 -20.77 21.40
C ALA A 588 9.34 -21.13 20.22
N TYR A 589 9.86 -21.82 19.19
CA TYR A 589 9.05 -22.30 18.06
C TYR A 589 8.01 -23.34 18.49
N TYR A 590 8.39 -24.30 19.35
CA TYR A 590 7.43 -25.26 19.89
C TYR A 590 6.28 -24.57 20.66
N HIS A 591 6.60 -23.51 21.42
CA HIS A 591 5.61 -22.74 22.16
C HIS A 591 4.73 -21.85 21.25
N ALA A 592 5.30 -21.27 20.19
CA ALA A 592 4.58 -20.55 19.14
C ALA A 592 3.55 -21.44 18.43
N ILE A 593 3.92 -22.68 18.09
CA ILE A 593 3.05 -23.67 17.43
C ILE A 593 1.91 -24.15 18.34
N ILE A 594 2.13 -24.20 19.67
CA ILE A 594 1.06 -24.42 20.66
C ILE A 594 0.07 -23.26 20.68
N LYS A 595 0.56 -22.02 20.53
CA LYS A 595 -0.25 -20.79 20.46
C LYS A 595 -0.91 -20.55 19.10
N GLY A 596 -0.87 -21.54 18.21
CA GLY A 596 -1.52 -21.47 16.89
C GLY A 596 -0.87 -20.48 15.92
N VAL A 597 0.43 -20.15 16.08
CA VAL A 597 1.15 -19.25 15.16
C VAL A 597 0.85 -19.62 13.71
N SER A 598 0.54 -18.63 12.89
CA SER A 598 -0.01 -18.88 11.56
C SER A 598 1.08 -19.08 10.52
N THR A 599 2.26 -18.48 10.70
CA THR A 599 3.41 -18.68 9.81
C THR A 599 4.74 -18.84 10.55
N VAL A 600 5.72 -19.42 9.86
CA VAL A 600 7.11 -19.54 10.30
C VAL A 600 8.03 -19.14 9.14
N MET A 601 8.93 -18.18 9.37
CA MET A 601 9.89 -17.72 8.36
C MET A 601 11.24 -18.40 8.54
N VAL A 602 11.84 -18.87 7.45
CA VAL A 602 13.10 -19.63 7.44
C VAL A 602 14.33 -18.73 7.45
N SER A 603 15.34 -19.13 8.24
CA SER A 603 16.62 -18.46 8.45
C SER A 603 17.56 -18.50 7.25
N TYR A 604 18.23 -17.37 6.92
CA TYR A 604 19.36 -17.38 5.98
C TYR A 604 20.53 -18.23 6.48
N SER A 605 20.72 -18.31 7.80
CA SER A 605 21.83 -19.02 8.43
C SER A 605 21.86 -20.52 8.10
N SER A 606 23.05 -21.10 8.01
CA SER A 606 23.23 -22.56 7.90
C SER A 606 23.22 -23.21 9.28
N TRP A 607 22.75 -24.46 9.38
CA TRP A 607 23.06 -25.32 10.53
C TRP A 607 24.04 -26.40 10.08
N ASN A 608 25.20 -26.47 10.74
CA ASN A 608 26.29 -27.40 10.42
C ASN A 608 26.63 -27.49 8.91
N GLY A 609 26.59 -26.36 8.23
CA GLY A 609 26.89 -26.21 6.79
C GLY A 609 25.67 -26.15 5.87
N VAL A 610 24.54 -26.76 6.24
CA VAL A 610 23.33 -26.80 5.41
C VAL A 610 22.50 -25.53 5.59
N LYS A 611 22.34 -24.73 4.51
CA LYS A 611 21.47 -23.53 4.50
C LYS A 611 20.04 -23.92 4.85
N MET A 612 19.40 -23.19 5.78
CA MET A 612 18.12 -23.63 6.33
C MET A 612 16.99 -23.64 5.29
N HIS A 613 17.00 -22.72 4.32
CA HIS A 613 16.06 -22.67 3.19
C HIS A 613 16.03 -23.97 2.35
N SER A 614 17.13 -24.73 2.33
CA SER A 614 17.20 -26.07 1.69
C SER A 614 17.09 -27.24 2.68
N ASN A 615 16.95 -26.98 3.98
CA ASN A 615 17.01 -28.02 5.02
C ASN A 615 15.65 -28.72 5.19
N HIS A 616 15.36 -29.66 4.29
CA HIS A 616 14.14 -30.46 4.29
C HIS A 616 13.92 -31.27 5.57
N GLU A 617 15.00 -31.67 6.27
CA GLU A 617 14.90 -32.40 7.54
C GLU A 617 14.30 -31.51 8.63
N LEU A 618 14.78 -30.27 8.80
CA LEU A 618 14.24 -29.35 9.80
C LEU A 618 12.92 -28.69 9.38
N ILE A 619 12.69 -28.42 8.10
CA ILE A 619 11.43 -27.80 7.61
C ILE A 619 10.30 -28.83 7.52
N THR A 620 10.48 -29.93 6.77
CA THR A 620 9.42 -30.91 6.57
C THR A 620 9.44 -31.97 7.65
N GLY A 621 10.58 -32.59 7.91
CA GLY A 621 10.72 -33.65 8.93
C GLY A 621 10.43 -33.17 10.35
N PHE A 622 10.99 -32.03 10.76
CA PHE A 622 10.82 -31.51 12.10
C PHE A 622 9.61 -30.58 12.23
N LEU A 623 9.59 -29.42 11.58
CA LEU A 623 8.51 -28.43 11.75
C LEU A 623 7.14 -28.94 11.27
N LYS A 624 6.99 -29.36 10.01
CA LYS A 624 5.70 -29.83 9.48
C LYS A 624 5.28 -31.19 10.05
N ASN A 625 6.19 -32.17 10.15
CA ASN A 625 5.82 -33.54 10.55
C ASN A 625 5.92 -33.78 12.07
N THR A 626 7.06 -33.50 12.69
CA THR A 626 7.29 -33.78 14.12
C THR A 626 6.53 -32.81 15.04
N LEU A 627 6.62 -31.50 14.80
CA LEU A 627 5.89 -30.48 15.56
C LEU A 627 4.43 -30.32 15.11
N ARG A 628 4.04 -31.00 14.02
CA ARG A 628 2.70 -30.98 13.40
C ARG A 628 2.22 -29.58 12.98
N PHE A 629 3.14 -28.74 12.52
CA PHE A 629 2.78 -27.42 12.00
C PHE A 629 1.94 -27.53 10.71
N ARG A 630 0.83 -26.78 10.66
CA ARG A 630 -0.11 -26.70 9.52
C ARG A 630 -0.31 -25.27 9.01
N GLY A 631 0.44 -24.31 9.55
CA GLY A 631 0.52 -22.95 9.03
C GLY A 631 1.47 -22.83 7.83
N ILE A 632 1.65 -21.60 7.34
CA ILE A 632 2.45 -21.31 6.15
C ILE A 632 3.94 -21.23 6.55
N VAL A 633 4.82 -21.95 5.84
CA VAL A 633 6.27 -21.76 5.96
C VAL A 633 6.72 -20.84 4.83
N ILE A 634 7.42 -19.76 5.15
CA ILE A 634 7.89 -18.76 4.17
C ILE A 634 9.41 -18.58 4.20
N SER A 635 10.00 -18.05 3.13
CA SER A 635 11.39 -17.57 3.12
C SER A 635 11.52 -16.18 3.74
N ASP A 636 12.71 -15.85 4.24
CA ASP A 636 13.12 -14.46 4.47
C ASP A 636 13.37 -13.74 3.11
N TRP A 637 13.57 -12.42 3.10
CA TRP A 637 13.65 -11.60 1.89
C TRP A 637 14.85 -11.97 0.99
N GLN A 638 14.60 -12.29 -0.29
CA GLN A 638 15.60 -12.89 -1.20
C GLN A 638 16.24 -14.19 -0.64
N GLY A 639 15.69 -14.82 0.40
CA GLY A 639 16.29 -16.00 1.04
C GLY A 639 16.44 -17.20 0.12
N LEU A 640 15.63 -17.26 -0.94
CA LEU A 640 15.75 -18.25 -2.02
C LEU A 640 16.91 -17.91 -2.96
N ASP A 641 17.05 -16.65 -3.36
CA ASP A 641 18.13 -16.15 -4.23
C ASP A 641 19.50 -16.19 -3.57
N ARG A 642 19.55 -16.04 -2.23
CA ARG A 642 20.74 -16.16 -1.37
C ARG A 642 21.09 -17.61 -1.00
N MET A 643 20.37 -18.63 -1.50
CA MET A 643 20.81 -20.04 -1.37
C MET A 643 22.04 -20.37 -2.22
N THR A 644 22.22 -19.68 -3.35
CA THR A 644 23.36 -19.85 -4.25
C THR A 644 24.41 -18.75 -4.05
N TYR A 645 25.68 -19.06 -4.30
CA TYR A 645 26.75 -18.06 -4.39
C TYR A 645 27.47 -18.18 -5.74
N PRO A 646 27.45 -17.15 -6.61
CA PRO A 646 26.76 -15.86 -6.45
C PRO A 646 25.22 -15.96 -6.34
N PRO A 647 24.54 -14.96 -5.75
CA PRO A 647 23.07 -14.91 -5.68
C PRO A 647 22.40 -14.95 -7.06
N HIS A 648 21.12 -15.34 -7.10
CA HIS A 648 20.29 -15.47 -8.32
C HIS A 648 20.81 -16.43 -9.42
N THR A 649 21.92 -17.16 -9.22
CA THR A 649 22.50 -18.00 -10.27
C THR A 649 21.68 -19.24 -10.66
N ASN A 650 20.57 -19.51 -9.97
CA ASN A 650 19.55 -20.48 -10.39
C ASN A 650 18.12 -20.02 -10.00
N TYR A 651 17.62 -19.00 -10.71
CA TYR A 651 16.36 -18.30 -10.39
C TYR A 651 15.09 -19.18 -10.45
N THR A 652 15.11 -20.32 -11.14
CA THR A 652 14.00 -21.30 -11.16
C THR A 652 13.67 -21.84 -9.77
N HIS A 653 14.59 -21.72 -8.81
CA HIS A 653 14.40 -22.11 -7.41
C HIS A 653 13.70 -21.02 -6.56
N SER A 654 13.51 -19.81 -7.10
CA SER A 654 13.06 -18.63 -6.34
C SER A 654 11.60 -18.21 -6.54
N ILE A 655 10.91 -18.71 -7.59
CA ILE A 655 9.58 -18.20 -7.99
C ILE A 655 8.42 -18.70 -7.11
N LEU A 656 8.64 -19.71 -6.24
CA LEU A 656 7.62 -20.45 -5.48
C LEU A 656 6.98 -19.70 -4.29
N ALA A 657 6.85 -18.36 -4.36
CA ALA A 657 6.43 -17.50 -3.25
C ALA A 657 5.20 -16.60 -3.54
N SER A 658 4.83 -16.37 -4.80
CA SER A 658 3.48 -15.94 -5.18
C SER A 658 2.66 -17.17 -5.59
N THR A 659 1.33 -17.08 -5.57
CA THR A 659 0.51 -18.14 -6.19
C THR A 659 0.51 -17.92 -7.70
N THR A 660 1.54 -18.44 -8.38
CA THR A 660 1.59 -18.49 -9.84
C THR A 660 0.40 -19.30 -10.37
N ILE A 661 0.00 -19.14 -11.64
CA ILE A 661 -1.08 -19.96 -12.23
C ILE A 661 -0.69 -21.46 -12.22
N LEU A 662 0.60 -21.78 -12.35
CA LEU A 662 1.11 -23.15 -12.23
C LEU A 662 0.93 -23.70 -10.81
N ASP A 663 1.22 -22.91 -9.79
CA ASP A 663 1.08 -23.35 -8.39
C ASP A 663 -0.38 -23.35 -7.93
N ALA A 664 -1.22 -22.43 -8.43
CA ALA A 664 -2.67 -22.48 -8.31
C ALA A 664 -3.25 -23.79 -8.88
N VAL A 665 -2.81 -24.20 -10.08
CA VAL A 665 -3.18 -25.48 -10.69
C VAL A 665 -2.78 -26.64 -9.77
N LYS A 666 -1.52 -26.72 -9.31
CA LYS A 666 -1.04 -27.76 -8.38
C LYS A 666 -1.80 -27.80 -7.06
N ASN A 667 -2.24 -26.65 -6.55
CA ASN A 667 -3.01 -26.52 -5.31
C ASN A 667 -4.48 -26.94 -5.45
N THR A 668 -5.01 -26.96 -6.69
CA THR A 668 -6.46 -27.13 -6.94
C THR A 668 -6.82 -28.51 -7.50
N VAL A 669 -5.89 -29.20 -8.18
CA VAL A 669 -6.10 -30.59 -8.61
C VAL A 669 -5.96 -31.59 -7.45
N ASP A 670 -6.53 -32.79 -7.62
CA ASP A 670 -6.35 -33.88 -6.67
C ASP A 670 -4.88 -34.35 -6.62
N HIS A 671 -4.41 -34.78 -5.45
CA HIS A 671 -3.03 -35.22 -5.23
C HIS A 671 -2.61 -36.47 -6.04
N GLU A 672 -3.54 -37.26 -6.57
CA GLU A 672 -3.25 -38.34 -7.52
C GLU A 672 -3.06 -37.84 -8.98
N THR A 673 -3.30 -36.55 -9.25
CA THR A 673 -3.15 -35.95 -10.58
C THR A 673 -1.70 -35.58 -10.89
N GLU A 674 -1.09 -36.22 -11.89
CA GLU A 674 0.25 -35.85 -12.34
C GLU A 674 0.23 -34.51 -13.12
N VAL A 675 0.88 -33.48 -12.57
CA VAL A 675 1.02 -32.15 -13.20
C VAL A 675 2.45 -31.97 -13.72
N VAL A 676 2.64 -32.25 -15.01
CA VAL A 676 3.92 -32.02 -15.71
C VAL A 676 3.98 -30.59 -16.24
N PHE A 677 5.05 -29.86 -15.91
CA PHE A 677 5.36 -28.54 -16.47
C PHE A 677 6.49 -28.62 -17.48
N ASN A 678 6.31 -27.97 -18.63
CA ASN A 678 7.33 -27.73 -19.64
C ASN A 678 7.09 -26.34 -20.25
N GLU A 679 8.12 -25.49 -20.27
CA GLU A 679 8.06 -24.10 -20.72
C GLU A 679 8.04 -23.96 -22.25
N SER A 680 8.51 -24.97 -23.00
CA SER A 680 8.52 -24.94 -24.48
C SER A 680 8.47 -26.36 -25.07
N PRO A 681 7.36 -27.10 -24.89
CA PRO A 681 7.20 -28.44 -25.42
C PRO A 681 7.03 -28.45 -26.96
N ASP A 682 7.69 -29.42 -27.61
CA ASP A 682 7.44 -29.75 -29.02
C ASP A 682 6.29 -30.76 -29.18
N ALA A 683 5.72 -30.82 -30.39
CA ALA A 683 4.58 -31.70 -30.69
C ALA A 683 4.89 -33.21 -30.58
N GLY A 684 6.15 -33.61 -30.73
CA GLY A 684 6.61 -34.99 -30.53
C GLY A 684 6.66 -35.37 -29.06
N TYR A 685 7.18 -34.47 -28.20
CA TYR A 685 7.13 -34.62 -26.75
C TYR A 685 5.69 -34.76 -26.25
N VAL A 686 4.77 -33.88 -26.67
CA VAL A 686 3.35 -33.93 -26.24
C VAL A 686 2.68 -35.24 -26.65
N LYS A 687 2.91 -35.71 -27.90
CA LYS A 687 2.33 -36.96 -28.42
C LYS A 687 2.90 -38.21 -27.77
N THR A 688 4.18 -38.21 -27.39
CA THR A 688 4.84 -39.38 -26.82
C THR A 688 4.44 -39.64 -25.36
N ASN A 689 4.11 -38.59 -24.60
CA ASN A 689 3.76 -38.70 -23.17
C ASN A 689 2.25 -38.91 -22.91
N ASN A 690 1.40 -38.90 -23.95
CA ASN A 690 -0.02 -39.29 -23.87
C ASN A 690 -0.84 -38.58 -22.75
N PHE A 691 -0.65 -37.25 -22.62
CA PHE A 691 -1.38 -36.43 -21.65
C PHE A 691 -2.91 -36.44 -21.89
N SER A 692 -3.71 -36.29 -20.82
CA SER A 692 -5.19 -36.24 -20.94
C SER A 692 -5.72 -34.90 -21.46
N TYR A 693 -5.10 -33.81 -21.04
CA TYR A 693 -5.32 -32.44 -21.50
C TYR A 693 -4.12 -31.57 -21.09
N ALA A 694 -4.02 -30.36 -21.62
CA ALA A 694 -2.99 -29.38 -21.26
C ALA A 694 -3.59 -28.01 -20.91
N ILE A 695 -2.90 -27.26 -20.05
CA ILE A 695 -3.18 -25.85 -19.77
C ILE A 695 -1.99 -25.04 -20.31
N VAL A 696 -2.25 -24.17 -21.28
CA VAL A 696 -1.23 -23.37 -21.99
C VAL A 696 -1.37 -21.92 -21.53
N VAL A 697 -0.43 -21.44 -20.72
CA VAL A 697 -0.42 -20.05 -20.22
C VAL A 697 0.54 -19.23 -21.08
N VAL A 698 0.02 -18.23 -21.80
CA VAL A 698 0.78 -17.38 -22.74
C VAL A 698 0.25 -15.94 -22.71
N GLY A 699 0.99 -14.97 -23.24
CA GLY A 699 0.60 -13.57 -23.07
C GLY A 699 1.47 -12.50 -23.73
N GLU A 700 1.20 -11.25 -23.36
CA GLU A 700 2.07 -10.10 -23.60
C GLU A 700 3.10 -9.96 -22.46
N PRO A 701 4.34 -9.50 -22.72
CA PRO A 701 5.26 -9.07 -21.67
C PRO A 701 4.74 -7.78 -21.00
N PRO A 702 5.17 -7.44 -19.77
CA PRO A 702 4.78 -6.20 -19.11
C PRO A 702 5.18 -4.95 -19.90
N TYR A 703 4.28 -3.97 -19.99
CA TYR A 703 4.51 -2.67 -20.63
C TYR A 703 3.73 -1.55 -19.93
N ALA A 704 4.09 -0.31 -20.23
CA ALA A 704 3.34 0.89 -19.83
C ALA A 704 3.54 2.00 -20.86
N GLU A 705 2.54 2.85 -21.02
CA GLU A 705 2.59 4.06 -21.86
C GLU A 705 3.09 3.77 -23.30
N THR A 706 3.94 4.63 -23.85
CA THR A 706 4.46 4.53 -25.22
C THR A 706 5.24 3.22 -25.47
N ASN A 707 5.79 2.58 -24.42
CA ASN A 707 6.45 1.27 -24.56
C ASN A 707 5.45 0.12 -24.81
N GLY A 708 4.15 0.35 -24.57
CA GLY A 708 3.09 -0.59 -24.88
C GLY A 708 2.39 -0.36 -26.23
N ASP A 709 2.73 0.70 -26.96
CA ASP A 709 2.11 0.98 -28.26
C ASP A 709 2.51 -0.08 -29.28
N ASN A 710 1.55 -0.88 -29.74
CA ASN A 710 1.81 -2.02 -30.62
C ASN A 710 0.80 -2.06 -31.77
N LEU A 711 1.29 -1.94 -33.01
CA LEU A 711 0.47 -1.98 -34.22
C LEU A 711 0.09 -3.40 -34.68
N ASN A 712 0.84 -4.44 -34.27
CA ASN A 712 0.60 -5.82 -34.70
C ASN A 712 -0.30 -6.62 -33.76
N LEU A 713 -0.32 -6.27 -32.46
CA LEU A 713 -1.04 -6.97 -31.39
C LEU A 713 -0.90 -8.51 -31.42
N THR A 714 0.26 -9.02 -31.86
CA THR A 714 0.61 -10.45 -31.76
C THR A 714 1.31 -10.72 -30.43
N ILE A 715 0.95 -11.81 -29.77
CA ILE A 715 1.73 -12.35 -28.64
C ILE A 715 3.14 -12.77 -29.12
N SER A 716 4.14 -12.61 -28.25
CA SER A 716 5.53 -12.95 -28.55
C SER A 716 5.74 -14.47 -28.63
N GLU A 717 6.81 -14.88 -29.33
CA GLU A 717 7.35 -16.25 -29.20
C GLU A 717 8.26 -16.36 -27.95
N PRO A 718 8.34 -17.53 -27.29
CA PRO A 718 7.58 -18.75 -27.56
C PRO A 718 6.14 -18.66 -27.03
N GLY A 719 5.17 -18.75 -27.92
CA GLY A 719 3.75 -18.54 -27.61
C GLY A 719 2.84 -19.11 -28.69
N PRO A 720 2.75 -18.48 -29.88
CA PRO A 720 2.12 -19.07 -31.06
C PRO A 720 2.60 -20.48 -31.39
N SER A 721 3.91 -20.73 -31.28
CA SER A 721 4.51 -22.06 -31.41
C SER A 721 4.04 -23.04 -30.34
N ILE A 722 3.97 -22.63 -29.07
CA ILE A 722 3.49 -23.46 -27.96
C ILE A 722 2.02 -23.85 -28.16
N ILE A 723 1.15 -22.89 -28.49
CA ILE A 723 -0.27 -23.17 -28.77
C ILE A 723 -0.38 -24.21 -29.89
N THR A 724 0.33 -24.01 -31.00
CA THR A 724 0.28 -24.90 -32.16
C THR A 724 0.82 -26.31 -31.84
N ASN A 725 1.95 -26.40 -31.12
CA ASN A 725 2.56 -27.68 -30.74
C ASN A 725 1.69 -28.49 -29.77
N VAL A 726 1.11 -27.84 -28.76
CA VAL A 726 0.34 -28.49 -27.70
C VAL A 726 -1.08 -28.78 -28.17
N CYS A 727 -1.82 -27.77 -28.61
CA CYS A 727 -3.22 -27.91 -29.00
C CYS A 727 -3.40 -28.74 -30.29
N GLY A 728 -2.42 -28.73 -31.20
CA GLY A 728 -2.35 -29.64 -32.35
C GLY A 728 -1.93 -31.10 -32.00
N SER A 729 -1.87 -31.44 -30.71
CA SER A 729 -1.37 -32.72 -30.20
C SER A 729 -2.19 -33.33 -29.06
N VAL A 730 -2.78 -32.50 -28.20
CA VAL A 730 -3.65 -32.89 -27.09
C VAL A 730 -4.70 -31.80 -26.85
N LYS A 731 -5.84 -32.16 -26.25
CA LYS A 731 -6.86 -31.18 -25.86
C LYS A 731 -6.26 -30.09 -24.98
N CYS A 732 -6.57 -28.82 -25.26
CA CYS A 732 -5.92 -27.71 -24.57
C CYS A 732 -6.89 -26.62 -24.07
N VAL A 733 -6.56 -26.06 -22.91
CA VAL A 733 -7.12 -24.80 -22.42
C VAL A 733 -6.03 -23.72 -22.52
N VAL A 734 -6.25 -22.69 -23.33
CA VAL A 734 -5.34 -21.54 -23.42
C VAL A 734 -5.77 -20.47 -22.42
N VAL A 735 -4.87 -20.09 -21.51
CA VAL A 735 -5.03 -18.97 -20.57
C VAL A 735 -4.17 -17.82 -21.05
N LEU A 736 -4.82 -16.70 -21.37
CA LEU A 736 -4.22 -15.58 -22.09
C LEU A 736 -4.07 -14.35 -21.18
N ILE A 737 -2.81 -14.00 -20.89
CA ILE A 737 -2.41 -12.91 -19.97
C ILE A 737 -2.02 -11.69 -20.81
N THR A 738 -2.89 -10.67 -20.86
CA THR A 738 -2.80 -9.57 -21.85
C THR A 738 -3.44 -8.31 -21.29
N GLY A 739 -2.95 -7.13 -21.68
CA GLY A 739 -3.57 -5.85 -21.27
C GLY A 739 -4.79 -5.48 -22.12
N ARG A 740 -5.11 -6.29 -23.15
CA ARG A 740 -6.00 -5.93 -24.27
C ARG A 740 -6.29 -7.15 -25.16
N PRO A 741 -7.31 -7.09 -26.04
CA PRO A 741 -7.47 -8.07 -27.11
C PRO A 741 -6.24 -8.14 -28.03
N VAL A 742 -5.87 -9.36 -28.43
CA VAL A 742 -4.69 -9.68 -29.27
C VAL A 742 -5.07 -10.62 -30.43
N VAL A 743 -4.20 -10.73 -31.44
CA VAL A 743 -4.34 -11.66 -32.57
C VAL A 743 -4.34 -13.11 -32.07
N ILE A 744 -5.53 -13.71 -32.01
CA ILE A 744 -5.73 -15.11 -31.58
C ILE A 744 -6.43 -15.97 -32.66
N GLN A 745 -7.07 -15.34 -33.65
CA GLN A 745 -7.86 -16.03 -34.69
C GLN A 745 -7.15 -17.23 -35.37
N PRO A 746 -5.85 -17.18 -35.73
CA PRO A 746 -5.18 -18.31 -36.39
C PRO A 746 -5.16 -19.60 -35.58
N TYR A 747 -5.27 -19.50 -34.25
CA TYR A 747 -5.12 -20.62 -33.33
C TYR A 747 -6.47 -21.15 -32.82
N ILE A 748 -7.56 -20.37 -32.91
CA ILE A 748 -8.90 -20.72 -32.39
C ILE A 748 -9.37 -22.11 -32.85
N ALA A 749 -9.12 -22.49 -34.10
CA ALA A 749 -9.54 -23.79 -34.65
C ALA A 749 -8.83 -25.01 -34.03
N GLN A 750 -7.78 -24.79 -33.23
CA GLN A 750 -7.02 -25.84 -32.52
C GLN A 750 -7.30 -25.86 -31.01
N ILE A 751 -7.92 -24.81 -30.46
CA ILE A 751 -8.08 -24.61 -29.00
C ILE A 751 -9.45 -25.10 -28.53
N ASP A 752 -9.51 -26.07 -27.61
CA ASP A 752 -10.79 -26.54 -27.04
C ASP A 752 -11.45 -25.47 -26.15
N ALA A 753 -10.67 -24.70 -25.39
CA ALA A 753 -11.16 -23.59 -24.57
C ALA A 753 -10.15 -22.44 -24.44
N LEU A 754 -10.63 -21.19 -24.52
CA LEU A 754 -9.82 -19.97 -24.39
C LEU A 754 -10.34 -19.11 -23.23
N VAL A 755 -9.44 -18.71 -22.33
CA VAL A 755 -9.70 -17.86 -21.17
C VAL A 755 -8.87 -16.59 -21.26
N ALA A 756 -9.52 -15.43 -21.39
CA ALA A 756 -8.87 -14.13 -21.26
C ALA A 756 -8.79 -13.74 -19.78
N ALA A 757 -7.61 -13.91 -19.18
CA ALA A 757 -7.37 -13.63 -17.76
C ALA A 757 -6.88 -12.20 -17.49
N TRP A 758 -6.68 -11.41 -18.55
CA TRP A 758 -6.19 -10.02 -18.51
C TRP A 758 -4.85 -9.89 -17.77
N LEU A 759 -4.75 -8.98 -16.80
CA LEU A 759 -3.61 -8.82 -15.90
C LEU A 759 -4.11 -9.06 -14.45
N PRO A 760 -4.12 -10.31 -13.95
CA PRO A 760 -4.89 -10.69 -12.76
C PRO A 760 -4.29 -10.28 -11.41
N GLY A 761 -3.12 -9.63 -11.39
CA GLY A 761 -2.42 -9.26 -10.16
C GLY A 761 -1.65 -10.42 -9.53
N SER A 762 -1.54 -10.41 -8.20
CA SER A 762 -0.76 -11.40 -7.42
C SER A 762 -1.47 -12.73 -7.16
N GLU A 763 -2.79 -12.76 -7.24
CA GLU A 763 -3.63 -13.86 -6.75
C GLU A 763 -4.01 -14.87 -7.86
N GLY A 764 -3.01 -15.58 -8.41
CA GLY A 764 -3.22 -16.56 -9.49
C GLY A 764 -4.18 -17.71 -9.12
N GLN A 765 -4.49 -17.91 -7.83
CA GLN A 765 -5.55 -18.81 -7.38
C GLN A 765 -6.91 -18.47 -8.01
N GLY A 766 -7.24 -17.18 -8.17
CA GLY A 766 -8.49 -16.75 -8.80
C GLY A 766 -8.65 -17.16 -10.27
N VAL A 767 -7.57 -17.62 -10.93
CA VAL A 767 -7.61 -18.22 -12.27
C VAL A 767 -7.92 -19.72 -12.17
N ALA A 768 -7.32 -20.44 -11.23
CA ALA A 768 -7.62 -21.86 -11.02
C ALA A 768 -9.05 -22.09 -10.49
N ASP A 769 -9.51 -21.23 -9.59
CA ASP A 769 -10.87 -21.22 -9.01
C ASP A 769 -11.99 -21.29 -10.07
N VAL A 770 -11.81 -20.64 -11.22
CA VAL A 770 -12.78 -20.70 -12.35
C VAL A 770 -12.47 -21.80 -13.36
N LEU A 771 -11.19 -22.17 -13.55
CA LEU A 771 -10.79 -23.26 -14.45
C LEU A 771 -11.26 -24.64 -13.97
N PHE A 772 -11.13 -24.91 -12.66
CA PHE A 772 -11.56 -26.18 -12.05
C PHE A 772 -13.01 -26.13 -11.52
N GLY A 773 -13.66 -24.96 -11.58
CA GLY A 773 -15.08 -24.82 -11.35
C GLY A 773 -15.50 -24.73 -9.88
N ASP A 774 -14.64 -24.21 -9.00
CA ASP A 774 -15.07 -23.73 -7.67
C ASP A 774 -16.07 -22.59 -7.83
N TYR A 775 -15.81 -21.70 -8.80
CA TYR A 775 -16.75 -20.66 -9.24
C TYR A 775 -17.07 -20.83 -10.73
N GLY A 776 -18.28 -20.42 -11.12
CA GLY A 776 -18.66 -20.35 -12.52
C GLY A 776 -18.04 -19.14 -13.23
N PHE A 777 -17.56 -19.30 -14.46
CA PHE A 777 -17.21 -18.18 -15.32
C PHE A 777 -18.43 -17.27 -15.50
N THR A 778 -18.30 -16.00 -15.14
CA THR A 778 -19.35 -14.97 -15.25
C THR A 778 -18.92 -13.75 -16.04
N GLY A 779 -17.62 -13.54 -16.21
CA GLY A 779 -17.02 -12.40 -16.91
C GLY A 779 -17.55 -12.22 -18.33
N LYS A 780 -17.66 -10.95 -18.74
CA LYS A 780 -18.08 -10.52 -20.08
C LYS A 780 -17.05 -9.55 -20.62
N LEU A 781 -16.73 -9.65 -21.91
CA LEU A 781 -15.70 -8.83 -22.54
C LEU A 781 -16.07 -7.34 -22.43
N PRO A 782 -15.27 -6.50 -21.74
CA PRO A 782 -15.50 -5.05 -21.65
C PRO A 782 -15.01 -4.31 -22.91
N ARG A 783 -14.49 -5.05 -23.90
CA ARG A 783 -13.94 -4.60 -25.17
C ARG A 783 -14.29 -5.58 -26.29
N THR A 784 -14.32 -5.12 -27.53
CA THR A 784 -14.47 -5.94 -28.72
C THR A 784 -13.19 -6.72 -29.03
N TRP A 785 -13.30 -8.02 -29.32
CA TRP A 785 -12.18 -8.81 -29.84
C TRP A 785 -12.20 -8.82 -31.37
N PHE A 786 -11.13 -8.34 -31.99
CA PHE A 786 -10.98 -8.28 -33.46
C PHE A 786 -10.52 -9.62 -34.05
N LYS A 787 -10.76 -9.80 -35.35
CA LYS A 787 -10.25 -10.92 -36.16
C LYS A 787 -8.81 -10.64 -36.61
N THR A 788 -8.60 -9.49 -37.25
CA THR A 788 -7.28 -8.97 -37.67
C THR A 788 -7.10 -7.51 -37.24
N VAL A 789 -5.85 -7.07 -37.10
CA VAL A 789 -5.55 -5.67 -36.73
C VAL A 789 -5.91 -4.64 -37.81
N ASP A 790 -6.14 -5.08 -39.05
CA ASP A 790 -6.60 -4.23 -40.15
C ASP A 790 -8.05 -3.77 -39.98
N GLN A 791 -8.84 -4.49 -39.16
CA GLN A 791 -10.18 -4.04 -38.75
C GLN A 791 -10.13 -2.83 -37.79
N LEU A 792 -8.98 -2.57 -37.14
CA LEU A 792 -8.92 -1.59 -36.08
C LEU A 792 -8.79 -0.15 -36.62
N PRO A 793 -9.54 0.82 -36.07
CA PRO A 793 -10.47 0.68 -34.94
C PRO A 793 -11.86 0.12 -35.30
N MET A 794 -12.36 -0.78 -34.45
CA MET A 794 -13.70 -1.39 -34.53
C MET A 794 -14.26 -1.59 -33.12
N ASN A 795 -15.42 -1.02 -32.82
CA ASN A 795 -16.02 -0.94 -31.48
C ASN A 795 -17.53 -1.21 -31.54
N VAL A 796 -18.13 -1.56 -30.40
CA VAL A 796 -19.57 -1.87 -30.33
C VAL A 796 -20.45 -0.69 -30.78
N GLY A 797 -21.24 -0.92 -31.84
CA GLY A 797 -22.11 0.09 -32.47
C GLY A 797 -21.64 0.58 -33.84
N ASP A 798 -20.48 0.14 -34.30
CA ASP A 798 -19.97 0.44 -35.65
C ASP A 798 -20.80 -0.26 -36.75
N GLU A 799 -20.72 0.25 -37.99
CA GLU A 799 -21.37 -0.38 -39.16
C GLU A 799 -20.49 -1.46 -39.80
N HIS A 800 -19.17 -1.32 -39.68
CA HIS A 800 -18.18 -2.33 -40.05
C HIS A 800 -17.90 -3.31 -38.90
N TYR A 801 -18.85 -3.48 -37.98
CA TYR A 801 -18.69 -4.29 -36.77
C TYR A 801 -18.73 -5.80 -37.05
N ASP A 802 -17.56 -6.36 -37.38
CA ASP A 802 -17.35 -7.78 -37.70
C ASP A 802 -16.33 -8.43 -36.74
N PRO A 803 -16.64 -8.56 -35.43
CA PRO A 803 -15.71 -9.04 -34.42
C PRO A 803 -15.45 -10.55 -34.47
N LEU A 804 -14.34 -10.98 -33.86
CA LEU A 804 -14.11 -12.39 -33.52
C LEU A 804 -14.97 -12.78 -32.32
N PHE A 805 -14.97 -11.94 -31.28
CA PHE A 805 -15.89 -12.03 -30.14
C PHE A 805 -16.46 -10.63 -29.86
N PRO A 806 -17.79 -10.45 -29.90
CA PRO A 806 -18.40 -9.13 -29.70
C PRO A 806 -18.24 -8.64 -28.26
N PHE A 807 -18.39 -7.34 -28.07
CA PHE A 807 -18.52 -6.71 -26.76
C PHE A 807 -19.63 -7.41 -25.94
N GLY A 808 -19.38 -7.63 -24.64
CA GLY A 808 -20.30 -8.36 -23.78
C GLY A 808 -20.37 -9.87 -24.01
N TYR A 809 -19.60 -10.43 -24.96
CA TYR A 809 -19.44 -11.88 -25.10
C TYR A 809 -18.76 -12.48 -23.86
N GLY A 810 -19.02 -13.75 -23.60
CA GLY A 810 -18.38 -14.51 -22.53
C GLY A 810 -19.24 -15.72 -22.21
N LEU A 811 -18.69 -16.92 -22.38
CA LEU A 811 -19.36 -18.15 -21.99
C LEU A 811 -19.47 -18.25 -20.46
N THR A 812 -20.43 -19.01 -19.96
CA THR A 812 -20.66 -19.16 -18.52
C THR A 812 -20.69 -20.62 -18.12
N THR A 813 -19.89 -20.99 -17.13
CA THR A 813 -19.99 -22.29 -16.43
C THR A 813 -20.81 -22.13 -15.15
N LYS A 814 -21.22 -23.24 -14.55
CA LYS A 814 -21.69 -23.28 -13.16
C LYS A 814 -20.54 -23.76 -12.27
N SER A 815 -20.60 -23.44 -10.98
CA SER A 815 -19.76 -24.16 -10.01
C SER A 815 -20.09 -25.65 -10.05
N VAL A 816 -19.05 -26.48 -9.93
CA VAL A 816 -19.11 -27.94 -9.93
C VAL A 816 -19.09 -28.48 -8.49
N LYS A 817 -18.61 -27.68 -7.53
CA LYS A 817 -18.78 -27.95 -6.09
C LYS A 817 -20.23 -27.66 -5.69
N ALA A 818 -20.92 -28.67 -5.17
CA ALA A 818 -22.19 -28.48 -4.49
C ALA A 818 -21.94 -27.86 -3.10
N ASN A 819 -22.82 -26.94 -2.70
CA ASN A 819 -22.81 -26.28 -1.38
C ASN A 819 -23.05 -27.28 -0.22
#